data_AF-I4Y8Q1-F1
#
_entry.id   AF-I4Y8Q1-F1
#
_cell.length_a   1.000
_cell.length_b   1.000
_cell.length_c   1.000
_cell.angle_alpha   90.00
_cell.angle_beta   90.00
_cell.angle_gamma   90.00
#
_symmetry.space_group_name_H-M   'P 1'
#
loop_
_entity.id
_entity.type
_entity.pdbx_description
1 polymer ?
#
loop_
_entity_poly.entity_id
_entity_poly.type
_entity_poly.pdbx_seq_one_letter_code
_entity_poly.pdbx_strand_id
1 'polypeptide(L)'
;MPTSAPEGWNKLSKSSIDFGIKPLPSFARFSETRDIATGYFHQMLNSAASIRGQSIIPFYGFNISLTHDTSTGDVIRRSSTIFDEAFKNISNDLHLKDFKEAFQFLCLYAALILKSEPESFHDFRNTILDQVDQLNNRITSISDDSQPSDNMILEINFFAVEFLFRTMNKDESNDALETAYMRLVEQLLDIGLLTGRSLRELKDLNNVRILQDRTLELLVVSLHLAPIIFEGSTLWDVVEPTVKKLLGDSNYHAIVECEIIWYACIGISVISQLSITGLSASSTSIVNSNWSLVHAAINKLDFNCQTENTIMNRASTSRDHYIKTIYIRCFLLVSDWNWKFDDDASITIKLFDILNTRKLQDFLIEKIHDFPSFVREYNDDLNNVYEKQDTSFHLLLKLIRKSVIGIRENIQLNEKKQIKFVNRFISRVSPTRVVALSKSVQASIGELSILINHYSLVLILLHVQPSSAKPRLAQAKSFCTFSEVDWSSRKVIIRAMMYMVIIYRHHSLDITALMDWFAELIDVLLNELNVVEKIISSTDIEQYNMNKSLRNKKEIVVTLRMILRSFQHIIVTPSLDKGVNAYPDTKLLHTCWTKNILESPLALTSDIGIEVIKCVETFLDMRRHAMPVSTRKTYEETAEDDNDDDEFEMFDLDINDPHLNELLGEEVDVDPLQLKDEEFAQIIKAHISPAIHKLLSNIHIPNEDGTCPSDERPFYVEKLINCWAGCAHVLVQHDLTDWSTYMLYGSESYRRISNESARRNVGRVFLENIKILDPSAYPRVLELYEK
;
A
#
# COMPACT_ATOMS: atom_id res chain seq x y z
N MET A 1 -31.74 -13.85 -16.31
CA MET A 1 -31.02 -12.57 -16.50
C MET A 1 -31.75 -11.47 -15.75
N PRO A 2 -31.06 -10.53 -15.07
CA PRO A 2 -31.73 -9.37 -14.47
C PRO A 2 -32.38 -8.53 -15.57
N THR A 3 -33.64 -8.13 -15.38
CA THR A 3 -34.41 -7.35 -16.39
C THR A 3 -34.30 -5.85 -16.16
N SER A 4 -33.73 -5.43 -15.03
CA SER A 4 -33.49 -4.03 -14.66
C SER A 4 -32.17 -3.85 -13.91
N ALA A 5 -31.58 -2.66 -14.00
CA ALA A 5 -30.36 -2.29 -13.28
C ALA A 5 -30.43 -2.57 -11.76
N PRO A 6 -31.48 -2.17 -11.01
CA PRO A 6 -31.58 -2.47 -9.57
C PRO A 6 -31.65 -3.97 -9.25
N GLU A 7 -32.26 -4.80 -10.12
CA GLU A 7 -32.26 -6.25 -9.95
C GLU A 7 -30.86 -6.84 -10.18
N GLY A 8 -30.13 -6.30 -11.17
CA GLY A 8 -28.74 -6.66 -11.44
C GLY A 8 -27.82 -6.33 -10.27
N TRP A 9 -27.90 -5.12 -9.71
CA TRP A 9 -27.14 -4.72 -8.53
C TRP A 9 -27.44 -5.62 -7.33
N ASN A 10 -28.72 -5.94 -7.07
CA ASN A 10 -29.10 -6.78 -5.94
C ASN A 10 -28.57 -8.21 -6.06
N LYS A 11 -28.64 -8.82 -7.25
CA LYS A 11 -28.10 -10.17 -7.49
C LYS A 11 -26.58 -10.23 -7.34
N LEU A 12 -25.88 -9.19 -7.78
CA LEU A 12 -24.41 -9.16 -7.83
C LEU A 12 -23.74 -8.44 -6.66
N SER A 13 -24.52 -7.95 -5.70
CA SER A 13 -24.02 -7.48 -4.38
C SER A 13 -23.22 -8.55 -3.61
N LYS A 14 -23.40 -9.83 -3.97
CA LYS A 14 -22.69 -11.00 -3.42
C LYS A 14 -21.63 -11.56 -4.38
N SER A 15 -21.23 -10.81 -5.40
CA SER A 15 -20.15 -11.23 -6.31
C SER A 15 -18.87 -11.51 -5.52
N SER A 16 -18.17 -12.58 -5.89
CA SER A 16 -16.90 -12.94 -5.24
C SER A 16 -15.83 -11.95 -5.65
N ILE A 17 -14.99 -11.58 -4.69
CA ILE A 17 -13.88 -10.65 -4.93
C ILE A 17 -12.92 -11.22 -5.99
N ASP A 18 -12.53 -12.48 -5.82
CA ASP A 18 -11.51 -13.20 -6.59
C ASP A 18 -12.07 -14.42 -7.34
N PHE A 19 -13.39 -14.64 -7.35
CA PHE A 19 -14.03 -15.87 -7.85
C PHE A 19 -13.50 -17.19 -7.22
N GLY A 20 -12.87 -17.11 -6.04
CA GLY A 20 -12.20 -18.24 -5.39
C GLY A 20 -10.85 -18.61 -6.03
N ILE A 21 -10.28 -17.71 -6.82
CA ILE A 21 -9.07 -17.92 -7.60
C ILE A 21 -7.90 -17.19 -6.93
N LYS A 22 -6.83 -17.92 -6.65
CA LYS A 22 -5.61 -17.38 -6.04
C LYS A 22 -4.38 -17.68 -6.92
N PRO A 23 -3.29 -16.92 -6.78
CA PRO A 23 -2.02 -17.26 -7.42
C PRO A 23 -1.62 -18.70 -7.13
N LEU A 24 -1.11 -19.38 -8.16
CA LEU A 24 -0.71 -20.78 -8.07
C LEU A 24 0.44 -20.94 -7.09
N PRO A 25 0.42 -21.97 -6.22
CA PRO A 25 1.58 -22.32 -5.44
C PRO A 25 2.68 -22.84 -6.36
N SER A 26 3.94 -22.59 -5.98
CA SER A 26 5.08 -23.18 -6.68
C SER A 26 4.94 -24.70 -6.78
N PHE A 27 5.35 -25.26 -7.93
CA PHE A 27 5.31 -26.69 -8.26
C PHE A 27 3.92 -27.29 -8.56
N ALA A 28 2.91 -26.47 -8.88
CA ALA A 28 1.75 -26.99 -9.60
C ALA A 28 2.19 -27.53 -10.97
N ARG A 29 1.77 -28.75 -11.31
CA ARG A 29 2.19 -29.46 -12.54
C ARG A 29 1.03 -30.20 -13.20
N PHE A 30 1.09 -30.42 -14.51
CA PHE A 30 0.19 -31.35 -15.17
C PHE A 30 0.56 -32.82 -14.88
N SER A 31 -0.43 -33.71 -15.01
CA SER A 31 -0.23 -35.16 -14.97
C SER A 31 0.77 -35.62 -16.03
N GLU A 32 1.57 -36.64 -15.72
CA GLU A 32 2.57 -37.25 -16.63
C GLU A 32 1.94 -37.85 -17.91
N THR A 33 0.63 -38.06 -17.91
CA THR A 33 -0.14 -38.54 -19.06
C THR A 33 -0.49 -37.44 -20.07
N ARG A 34 -0.16 -36.17 -19.78
CA ARG A 34 -0.49 -35.00 -20.62
C ARG A 34 0.69 -34.59 -21.51
N ASP A 35 0.39 -34.07 -22.69
CA ASP A 35 1.40 -33.75 -23.72
C ASP A 35 2.32 -32.61 -23.27
N ILE A 36 1.80 -31.69 -22.46
CA ILE A 36 2.58 -30.60 -21.89
C ILE A 36 3.65 -31.11 -20.91
N ALA A 37 3.34 -32.16 -20.15
CA ALA A 37 4.26 -32.78 -19.20
C ALA A 37 5.29 -33.68 -19.88
N THR A 38 4.95 -34.30 -21.02
CA THR A 38 5.91 -35.07 -21.84
C THR A 38 6.86 -34.17 -22.64
N GLY A 39 6.63 -32.84 -22.63
CA GLY A 39 7.44 -31.87 -23.35
C GLY A 39 7.13 -31.78 -24.85
N TYR A 40 6.03 -32.39 -25.31
CA TYR A 40 5.62 -32.40 -26.72
C TYR A 40 5.45 -30.98 -27.28
N PHE A 41 4.77 -30.09 -26.54
CA PHE A 41 4.56 -28.71 -26.98
C PHE A 41 5.83 -27.87 -26.91
N HIS A 42 6.69 -28.09 -25.92
CA HIS A 42 8.01 -27.45 -25.89
C HIS A 42 8.85 -27.83 -27.12
N GLN A 43 8.73 -29.07 -27.61
CA GLN A 43 9.37 -29.49 -28.86
C GLN A 43 8.74 -28.85 -30.10
N MET A 44 7.41 -28.72 -30.12
CA MET A 44 6.67 -28.06 -31.21
C MET A 44 7.18 -26.62 -31.43
N LEU A 45 7.31 -25.83 -30.36
CA LEU A 45 7.77 -24.44 -30.44
C LEU A 45 9.26 -24.30 -30.81
N ASN A 46 10.11 -25.27 -30.45
CA ASN A 46 11.57 -25.22 -30.63
C ASN A 46 12.08 -25.97 -31.88
N SER A 47 11.31 -25.95 -32.98
CA SER A 47 11.53 -26.74 -34.22
C SER A 47 12.94 -26.71 -34.86
N ALA A 48 13.85 -25.84 -34.42
CA ALA A 48 15.26 -25.80 -34.84
C ALA A 48 16.19 -26.83 -34.14
N ALA A 49 15.88 -27.28 -32.91
CA ALA A 49 16.87 -28.00 -32.09
C ALA A 49 16.77 -29.54 -32.08
N SER A 50 15.67 -30.17 -32.49
CA SER A 50 15.50 -31.62 -32.30
C SER A 50 14.50 -32.29 -33.24
N ILE A 51 14.88 -32.54 -34.50
CA ILE A 51 14.25 -33.61 -35.30
C ILE A 51 15.20 -34.80 -35.50
N ARG A 52 16.51 -34.65 -35.23
CA ARG A 52 17.48 -35.76 -35.33
C ARG A 52 17.25 -36.90 -34.30
N GLY A 53 16.26 -36.78 -33.42
CA GLY A 53 15.86 -37.82 -32.47
C GLY A 53 14.35 -38.10 -32.39
N GLN A 54 13.54 -37.63 -33.36
CA GLN A 54 12.09 -37.88 -33.34
C GLN A 54 11.76 -39.31 -33.81
N SER A 55 11.35 -40.18 -32.88
CA SER A 55 10.63 -41.40 -33.24
C SER A 55 9.18 -41.03 -33.55
N ILE A 56 8.78 -41.08 -34.82
CA ILE A 56 7.35 -41.03 -35.18
C ILE A 56 6.67 -42.21 -34.47
N ILE A 57 5.74 -41.92 -33.58
CA ILE A 57 4.95 -42.96 -32.91
C ILE A 57 4.00 -43.53 -33.98
N PRO A 58 4.11 -44.82 -34.36
CA PRO A 58 3.22 -45.39 -35.35
C PRO A 58 1.79 -45.42 -34.82
N PHE A 59 0.83 -45.10 -35.70
CA PHE A 59 -0.58 -45.11 -35.35
C PHE A 59 -1.23 -46.44 -35.73
N TYR A 60 -1.97 -47.02 -34.79
CA TYR A 60 -2.75 -48.25 -34.99
C TYR A 60 -4.18 -48.02 -34.50
N GLY A 61 -5.11 -47.77 -35.42
CA GLY A 61 -6.50 -47.49 -35.07
C GLY A 61 -7.40 -47.48 -36.30
N PHE A 62 -8.72 -47.68 -36.12
CA PHE A 62 -9.71 -47.69 -37.21
C PHE A 62 -9.41 -48.70 -38.35
N ASN A 63 -8.75 -49.83 -38.05
CA ASN A 63 -8.22 -50.79 -39.03
C ASN A 63 -7.13 -50.22 -39.97
N ILE A 64 -6.46 -49.15 -39.53
CA ILE A 64 -5.39 -48.47 -40.26
C ILE A 64 -4.09 -48.62 -39.45
N SER A 65 -3.00 -48.95 -40.14
CA SER A 65 -1.64 -48.92 -39.61
C SER A 65 -0.83 -47.86 -40.36
N LEU A 66 -0.39 -46.81 -39.68
CA LEU A 66 0.48 -45.78 -40.26
C LEU A 66 1.85 -45.84 -39.59
N THR A 67 2.89 -46.04 -40.40
CA THR A 67 4.29 -46.11 -39.97
C THR A 67 5.13 -45.13 -40.78
N HIS A 68 6.32 -44.81 -40.29
CA HIS A 68 7.28 -43.93 -40.98
C HIS A 68 7.60 -44.36 -42.42
N ASP A 69 7.59 -45.67 -42.71
CA ASP A 69 7.85 -46.24 -44.05
C ASP A 69 6.66 -46.16 -45.03
N THR A 70 5.51 -45.64 -44.61
CA THR A 70 4.32 -45.59 -45.47
C THR A 70 4.48 -44.51 -46.55
N SER A 71 4.12 -44.82 -47.79
CA SER A 71 4.21 -43.87 -48.91
C SER A 71 3.27 -42.67 -48.70
N THR A 72 3.66 -41.49 -49.19
CA THR A 72 2.87 -40.25 -49.06
C THR A 72 1.44 -40.41 -49.62
N GLY A 73 1.29 -41.09 -50.76
CA GLY A 73 -0.01 -41.39 -51.38
C GLY A 73 -0.87 -42.35 -50.55
N ASP A 74 -0.28 -43.34 -49.88
CA ASP A 74 -1.00 -44.24 -48.99
C ASP A 74 -1.45 -43.52 -47.70
N VAL A 75 -0.65 -42.59 -47.19
CA VAL A 75 -1.04 -41.76 -46.03
C VAL A 75 -2.22 -40.85 -46.40
N ILE A 76 -2.23 -40.22 -47.58
CA ILE A 76 -3.35 -39.38 -48.06
C ILE A 76 -4.65 -40.21 -48.20
N ARG A 77 -4.55 -41.42 -48.73
CA ARG A 77 -5.73 -42.31 -48.87
C ARG A 77 -6.25 -42.77 -47.50
N ARG A 78 -5.36 -42.97 -46.54
CA ARG A 78 -5.71 -43.39 -45.18
C ARG A 78 -6.14 -42.20 -44.30
N SER A 79 -5.73 -40.97 -44.62
CA SER A 79 -6.19 -39.77 -43.90
C SER A 79 -7.66 -39.48 -44.15
N SER A 80 -8.16 -39.67 -45.38
CA SER A 80 -9.58 -39.48 -45.69
C SER A 80 -10.49 -40.37 -44.84
N THR A 81 -10.06 -41.62 -44.61
CA THR A 81 -10.78 -42.56 -43.73
C THR A 81 -10.74 -42.13 -42.26
N ILE A 82 -9.65 -41.50 -41.79
CA ILE A 82 -9.56 -40.93 -40.45
C ILE A 82 -10.56 -39.76 -40.28
N PHE A 83 -10.63 -38.83 -41.25
CA PHE A 83 -11.56 -37.70 -41.17
C PHE A 83 -13.03 -38.12 -41.32
N ASP A 84 -13.33 -39.14 -42.12
CA ASP A 84 -14.68 -39.71 -42.21
C ASP A 84 -15.12 -40.41 -40.91
N GLU A 85 -14.22 -41.16 -40.26
CA GLU A 85 -14.50 -41.75 -38.94
C GLU A 85 -14.60 -40.69 -37.85
N ALA A 86 -13.84 -39.60 -37.94
CA ALA A 86 -13.94 -38.44 -37.05
C ALA A 86 -15.32 -37.77 -37.13
N PHE A 87 -15.88 -37.64 -38.33
CA PHE A 87 -17.24 -37.11 -38.52
C PHE A 87 -18.31 -38.06 -37.96
N LYS A 88 -18.20 -39.37 -38.21
CA LYS A 88 -19.19 -40.35 -37.72
C LYS A 88 -19.25 -40.41 -36.20
N ASN A 89 -18.11 -40.26 -35.54
CA ASN A 89 -18.00 -40.34 -34.08
C ASN A 89 -17.99 -38.97 -33.40
N ILE A 90 -18.38 -37.91 -34.09
CA ILE A 90 -18.24 -36.54 -33.57
C ILE A 90 -19.01 -36.29 -32.27
N SER A 91 -20.10 -37.02 -32.03
CA SER A 91 -20.89 -36.91 -30.80
C SER A 91 -20.39 -37.80 -29.64
N ASN A 92 -19.40 -38.66 -29.86
CA ASN A 92 -18.93 -39.63 -28.86
C ASN A 92 -17.44 -39.46 -28.55
N ASP A 93 -17.10 -39.31 -27.26
CA ASP A 93 -15.71 -39.17 -26.79
C ASP A 93 -14.93 -40.49 -26.70
N LEU A 94 -15.55 -41.63 -27.06
CA LEU A 94 -14.98 -42.96 -26.87
C LEU A 94 -13.63 -43.14 -27.60
N HIS A 95 -13.48 -42.53 -28.77
CA HIS A 95 -12.31 -42.66 -29.65
C HIS A 95 -11.39 -41.44 -29.63
N LEU A 96 -11.59 -40.50 -28.69
CA LEU A 96 -10.85 -39.24 -28.64
C LEU A 96 -9.32 -39.45 -28.57
N LYS A 97 -8.88 -40.46 -27.82
CA LYS A 97 -7.46 -40.82 -27.71
C LYS A 97 -6.88 -41.30 -29.04
N ASP A 98 -7.61 -42.16 -29.75
CA ASP A 98 -7.19 -42.71 -31.04
C ASP A 98 -7.10 -41.59 -32.09
N PHE A 99 -8.08 -40.68 -32.12
CA PHE A 99 -8.05 -39.51 -33.02
C PHE A 99 -6.89 -38.58 -32.72
N LYS A 100 -6.59 -38.34 -31.44
CA LYS A 100 -5.44 -37.53 -31.03
C LYS A 100 -4.12 -38.15 -31.51
N GLU A 101 -3.92 -39.46 -31.32
CA GLU A 101 -2.72 -40.15 -31.81
C GLU A 101 -2.61 -40.10 -33.35
N ALA A 102 -3.74 -40.25 -34.05
CA ALA A 102 -3.79 -40.11 -35.51
C ALA A 102 -3.43 -38.70 -35.99
N PHE A 103 -3.97 -37.66 -35.35
CA PHE A 103 -3.69 -36.26 -35.66
C PHE A 103 -2.23 -35.88 -35.34
N GLN A 104 -1.69 -36.33 -34.20
CA GLN A 104 -0.28 -36.17 -33.87
C GLN A 104 0.63 -36.84 -34.89
N PHE A 105 0.29 -38.04 -35.37
CA PHE A 105 1.02 -38.72 -36.44
C PHE A 105 1.04 -37.88 -37.72
N LEU A 106 -0.11 -37.38 -38.18
CA LEU A 106 -0.21 -36.56 -39.39
C LEU A 106 0.61 -35.26 -39.28
N CYS A 107 0.57 -34.59 -38.13
CA CYS A 107 1.37 -33.39 -37.86
C CYS A 107 2.89 -33.66 -37.89
N LEU A 108 3.35 -34.75 -37.29
CA LEU A 108 4.77 -35.12 -37.29
C LEU A 108 5.25 -35.61 -38.67
N TYR A 109 4.41 -36.35 -39.38
CA TYR A 109 4.69 -36.82 -40.74
C TYR A 109 4.78 -35.64 -41.72
N ALA A 110 3.89 -34.65 -41.61
CA ALA A 110 3.96 -33.42 -42.41
C ALA A 110 5.29 -32.67 -42.20
N ALA A 111 5.73 -32.54 -40.94
CA ALA A 111 7.00 -31.89 -40.60
C ALA A 111 8.23 -32.66 -41.13
N LEU A 112 8.13 -33.98 -41.26
CA LEU A 112 9.16 -34.83 -41.86
C LEU A 112 9.22 -34.63 -43.37
N ILE A 113 8.08 -34.70 -44.07
CA ILE A 113 8.01 -34.55 -45.53
C ILE A 113 8.53 -33.18 -45.97
N LEU A 114 8.17 -32.12 -45.24
CA LEU A 114 8.66 -30.77 -45.50
C LEU A 114 10.20 -30.71 -45.62
N LYS A 115 10.93 -31.58 -44.90
CA LYS A 115 12.39 -31.66 -44.94
C LYS A 115 12.95 -32.63 -45.97
N SER A 116 12.22 -33.69 -46.32
CA SER A 116 12.72 -34.75 -47.22
C SER A 116 12.33 -34.58 -48.68
N GLU A 117 11.09 -34.16 -48.96
CA GLU A 117 10.53 -34.09 -50.32
C GLU A 117 9.59 -32.86 -50.47
N PRO A 118 10.11 -31.69 -50.88
CA PRO A 118 9.30 -30.46 -50.95
C PRO A 118 8.23 -30.49 -52.06
N GLU A 119 8.43 -31.27 -53.13
CA GLU A 119 7.46 -31.34 -54.24
C GLU A 119 6.20 -32.13 -53.86
N SER A 120 6.35 -33.28 -53.18
CA SER A 120 5.21 -34.09 -52.70
C SER A 120 4.52 -33.48 -51.48
N PHE A 121 5.19 -32.56 -50.79
CA PHE A 121 4.65 -31.83 -49.65
C PHE A 121 3.48 -30.91 -50.01
N HIS A 122 3.54 -30.18 -51.12
CA HIS A 122 2.48 -29.24 -51.50
C HIS A 122 1.14 -29.95 -51.76
N ASP A 123 1.17 -31.07 -52.48
CA ASP A 123 -0.01 -31.89 -52.74
C ASP A 123 -0.56 -32.50 -51.46
N PHE A 124 0.32 -32.98 -50.57
CA PHE A 124 -0.04 -33.48 -49.25
C PHE A 124 -0.70 -32.41 -48.38
N ARG A 125 -0.09 -31.22 -48.26
CA ARG A 125 -0.60 -30.08 -47.47
C ARG A 125 -1.98 -29.66 -47.95
N ASN A 126 -2.17 -29.45 -49.25
CA ASN A 126 -3.44 -29.01 -49.82
C ASN A 126 -4.55 -30.04 -49.63
N THR A 127 -4.24 -31.33 -49.78
CA THR A 127 -5.23 -32.40 -49.61
C THR A 127 -5.69 -32.53 -48.17
N ILE A 128 -4.78 -32.41 -47.20
CA ILE A 128 -5.15 -32.44 -45.77
C ILE A 128 -5.96 -31.21 -45.37
N LEU A 129 -5.61 -30.02 -45.88
CA LEU A 129 -6.38 -28.80 -45.62
C LEU A 129 -7.80 -28.88 -46.22
N ASP A 130 -7.95 -29.37 -47.45
CA ASP A 130 -9.26 -29.61 -48.06
C ASP A 130 -10.10 -30.62 -47.25
N GLN A 131 -9.48 -31.68 -46.70
CA GLN A 131 -10.16 -32.63 -45.80
C GLN A 131 -10.62 -31.97 -44.49
N VAL A 132 -9.82 -31.07 -43.91
CA VAL A 132 -10.18 -30.30 -42.71
C VAL A 132 -11.32 -29.32 -43.00
N ASP A 133 -11.28 -28.62 -44.14
CA ASP A 133 -12.34 -27.69 -44.55
C ASP A 133 -13.65 -28.40 -44.86
N GLN A 134 -13.60 -29.54 -45.55
CA GLN A 134 -14.76 -30.40 -45.78
C GLN A 134 -15.37 -30.90 -44.46
N LEU A 135 -14.53 -31.33 -43.51
CA LEU A 135 -14.99 -31.72 -42.18
C LEU A 135 -15.68 -30.55 -41.48
N ASN A 136 -15.06 -29.38 -41.45
CA ASN A 136 -15.62 -28.17 -40.84
C ASN A 136 -16.95 -27.73 -41.45
N ASN A 137 -17.08 -27.78 -42.78
CA ASN A 137 -18.33 -27.49 -43.48
C ASN A 137 -19.43 -28.49 -43.13
N ARG A 138 -19.07 -29.78 -43.06
CA ARG A 138 -20.01 -30.85 -42.65
C ARG A 138 -20.48 -30.63 -41.22
N ILE A 139 -19.59 -30.28 -40.30
CA ILE A 139 -19.93 -29.97 -38.89
C ILE A 139 -20.91 -28.79 -38.81
N THR A 140 -20.67 -27.74 -39.58
CA THR A 140 -21.51 -26.53 -39.59
C THR A 140 -22.91 -26.80 -40.17
N SER A 141 -23.05 -27.82 -41.04
CA SER A 141 -24.32 -28.20 -41.65
C SER A 141 -25.22 -29.11 -40.78
N ILE A 142 -24.74 -29.57 -39.61
CA ILE A 142 -25.50 -30.44 -38.72
C ILE A 142 -26.68 -29.67 -38.11
N SER A 143 -27.89 -30.13 -38.41
CA SER A 143 -29.14 -29.58 -37.88
C SER A 143 -29.68 -30.50 -36.77
N ASP A 144 -29.56 -30.04 -35.52
CA ASP A 144 -30.28 -30.38 -34.29
C ASP A 144 -30.32 -31.80 -33.67
N ASP A 145 -30.14 -32.92 -34.38
CA ASP A 145 -30.38 -34.25 -33.73
C ASP A 145 -29.18 -34.90 -33.00
N SER A 146 -27.95 -34.43 -33.23
CA SER A 146 -26.76 -34.91 -32.51
C SER A 146 -25.74 -33.78 -32.34
N GLN A 147 -25.77 -33.12 -31.18
CA GLN A 147 -24.77 -32.09 -30.87
C GLN A 147 -23.36 -32.70 -30.91
N PRO A 148 -22.41 -32.09 -31.61
CA PRO A 148 -21.03 -32.55 -31.63
C PRO A 148 -20.41 -32.43 -30.22
N SER A 149 -19.52 -33.34 -29.87
CA SER A 149 -18.81 -33.26 -28.59
C SER A 149 -17.82 -32.08 -28.63
N ASP A 150 -17.91 -31.23 -27.61
CA ASP A 150 -17.00 -30.12 -27.35
C ASP A 150 -15.52 -30.55 -27.38
N ASN A 151 -15.22 -31.74 -26.84
CA ASN A 151 -13.85 -32.26 -26.78
C ASN A 151 -13.32 -32.63 -28.17
N MET A 152 -14.16 -33.23 -29.00
CA MET A 152 -13.79 -33.64 -30.35
C MET A 152 -13.59 -32.43 -31.26
N ILE A 153 -14.48 -31.44 -31.17
CA ILE A 153 -14.33 -30.17 -31.89
C ILE A 153 -13.03 -29.46 -31.49
N LEU A 154 -12.71 -29.46 -30.20
CA LEU A 154 -11.50 -28.84 -29.68
C LEU A 154 -10.23 -29.49 -30.24
N GLU A 155 -10.17 -30.83 -30.29
CA GLU A 155 -9.01 -31.53 -30.87
C GLU A 155 -8.91 -31.34 -32.38
N ILE A 156 -10.03 -31.24 -33.11
CA ILE A 156 -10.02 -30.94 -34.56
C ILE A 156 -9.46 -29.53 -34.83
N ASN A 157 -9.92 -28.52 -34.08
CA ASN A 157 -9.43 -27.16 -34.27
C ASN A 157 -7.99 -27.00 -33.79
N PHE A 158 -7.58 -27.71 -32.74
CA PHE A 158 -6.19 -27.76 -32.32
C PHE A 158 -5.29 -28.43 -33.37
N PHE A 159 -5.73 -29.55 -33.95
CA PHE A 159 -5.02 -30.22 -35.05
C PHE A 159 -4.80 -29.27 -36.23
N ALA A 160 -5.81 -28.52 -36.65
CA ALA A 160 -5.67 -27.55 -37.74
C ALA A 160 -4.59 -26.50 -37.45
N VAL A 161 -4.56 -25.95 -36.22
CA VAL A 161 -3.55 -24.98 -35.78
C VAL A 161 -2.15 -25.62 -35.74
N GLU A 162 -2.02 -26.81 -35.15
CA GLU A 162 -0.73 -27.51 -35.06
C GLU A 162 -0.18 -27.89 -36.44
N PHE A 163 -1.03 -28.41 -37.32
CA PHE A 163 -0.68 -28.79 -38.67
C PHE A 163 -0.19 -27.58 -39.46
N LEU A 164 -0.94 -26.48 -39.45
CA LEU A 164 -0.56 -25.23 -40.12
C LEU A 164 0.72 -24.63 -39.53
N PHE A 165 0.89 -24.67 -38.21
CA PHE A 165 2.08 -24.15 -37.53
C PHE A 165 3.35 -24.93 -37.91
N ARG A 166 3.28 -26.27 -37.96
CA ARG A 166 4.42 -27.13 -38.32
C ARG A 166 4.74 -27.11 -39.82
N THR A 167 3.77 -26.77 -40.65
CA THR A 167 3.90 -26.65 -42.11
C THR A 167 4.17 -25.22 -42.58
N MET A 168 4.30 -24.28 -41.63
CA MET A 168 4.56 -22.88 -41.91
C MET A 168 5.95 -22.68 -42.54
N ASN A 169 5.96 -22.07 -43.72
CA ASN A 169 7.16 -21.48 -44.32
C ASN A 169 7.30 -20.04 -43.85
N LYS A 170 8.51 -19.62 -43.45
CA LYS A 170 8.77 -18.26 -42.94
C LYS A 170 8.53 -17.14 -43.95
N ASP A 171 8.36 -17.47 -45.23
CA ASP A 171 8.25 -16.51 -46.34
C ASP A 171 6.80 -16.33 -46.86
N GLU A 172 5.82 -17.11 -46.38
CA GLU A 172 4.40 -17.04 -46.78
C GLU A 172 3.53 -16.28 -45.75
N SER A 173 2.46 -15.62 -46.22
CA SER A 173 1.48 -14.99 -45.33
C SER A 173 0.67 -16.04 -44.56
N ASN A 174 0.50 -15.82 -43.25
CA ASN A 174 -0.05 -16.81 -42.32
C ASN A 174 -1.58 -16.74 -42.15
N ASP A 175 -2.32 -16.07 -43.03
CA ASP A 175 -3.76 -15.77 -42.88
C ASP A 175 -4.62 -17.01 -42.51
N ALA A 176 -4.30 -18.18 -43.07
CA ALA A 176 -4.98 -19.43 -42.75
C ALA A 176 -4.70 -19.93 -41.32
N LEU A 177 -3.44 -19.81 -40.86
CA LEU A 177 -3.04 -20.15 -39.49
C LEU A 177 -3.66 -19.18 -38.48
N GLU A 178 -3.66 -17.89 -38.78
CA GLU A 178 -4.30 -16.87 -37.95
C GLU A 178 -5.79 -17.16 -37.80
N THR A 179 -6.50 -17.44 -38.89
CA THR A 179 -7.94 -17.76 -38.86
C THR A 179 -8.23 -19.03 -38.05
N ALA A 180 -7.44 -20.09 -38.24
CA ALA A 180 -7.58 -21.33 -37.48
C ALA A 180 -7.30 -21.10 -35.98
N TYR A 181 -6.29 -20.29 -35.66
CA TYR A 181 -5.94 -19.94 -34.28
C TYR A 181 -7.05 -19.12 -33.61
N MET A 182 -7.60 -18.11 -34.29
CA MET A 182 -8.73 -17.33 -33.78
C MET A 182 -9.92 -18.23 -33.44
N ARG A 183 -10.28 -19.16 -34.34
CA ARG A 183 -11.38 -20.11 -34.11
C ARG A 183 -11.13 -21.03 -32.91
N LEU A 184 -9.90 -21.52 -32.74
CA LEU A 184 -9.52 -22.30 -31.57
C LEU A 184 -9.68 -21.49 -30.27
N VAL A 185 -9.20 -20.25 -30.24
CA VAL A 185 -9.32 -19.39 -29.04
C VAL A 185 -10.78 -19.05 -28.73
N GLU A 186 -11.61 -18.79 -29.76
CA GLU A 186 -13.06 -18.61 -29.58
C GLU A 186 -13.70 -19.79 -28.85
N GLN A 187 -13.38 -21.02 -29.25
CA GLN A 187 -13.90 -22.21 -28.59
C GLN A 187 -13.32 -22.45 -27.20
N LEU A 188 -12.03 -22.23 -27.01
CA LEU A 188 -11.38 -22.37 -25.71
C LEU A 188 -11.97 -21.39 -24.68
N LEU A 189 -12.33 -20.19 -25.11
CA LEU A 189 -12.99 -19.21 -24.25
C LEU A 189 -14.43 -19.61 -23.95
N ASP A 190 -15.22 -19.99 -24.96
CA ASP A 190 -16.63 -20.33 -24.77
C ASP A 190 -16.81 -21.62 -23.94
N ILE A 191 -16.20 -22.72 -24.38
CA ILE A 191 -16.33 -24.05 -23.75
C ILE A 191 -15.50 -24.15 -22.46
N GLY A 192 -14.36 -23.47 -22.40
CA GLY A 192 -13.37 -23.65 -21.34
C GLY A 192 -13.45 -22.62 -20.25
N LEU A 193 -13.12 -21.38 -20.59
CA LEU A 193 -12.97 -20.31 -19.63
C LEU A 193 -14.35 -19.86 -19.11
N LEU A 194 -15.28 -19.49 -19.99
CA LEU A 194 -16.55 -18.87 -19.62
C LEU A 194 -17.53 -19.82 -18.93
N THR A 195 -17.49 -21.12 -19.21
CA THR A 195 -18.23 -22.16 -18.47
C THR A 195 -17.61 -22.47 -17.10
N GLY A 196 -16.38 -22.02 -16.86
CA GLY A 196 -15.59 -22.30 -15.67
C GLY A 196 -14.98 -23.70 -15.61
N ARG A 197 -15.04 -24.46 -16.71
CA ARG A 197 -14.44 -25.80 -16.83
C ARG A 197 -12.94 -25.77 -16.53
N SER A 198 -12.19 -24.89 -17.22
CA SER A 198 -10.72 -24.81 -17.10
C SER A 198 -10.22 -24.30 -15.74
N LEU A 199 -11.04 -23.52 -15.03
CA LEU A 199 -10.67 -22.95 -13.74
C LEU A 199 -11.14 -23.80 -12.55
N ARG A 200 -11.90 -24.87 -12.77
CA ARG A 200 -12.42 -25.73 -11.69
C ARG A 200 -11.29 -26.37 -10.89
N GLU A 201 -10.33 -26.99 -11.57
CA GLU A 201 -9.17 -27.61 -10.94
C GLU A 201 -8.27 -26.57 -10.24
N LEU A 202 -8.24 -25.34 -10.77
CA LEU A 202 -7.42 -24.25 -10.24
C LEU A 202 -7.97 -23.63 -8.95
N LYS A 203 -9.27 -23.80 -8.67
CA LYS A 203 -9.90 -23.32 -7.42
C LYS A 203 -9.65 -24.26 -6.23
N ASP A 204 -9.43 -25.55 -6.48
CA ASP A 204 -9.29 -26.59 -5.45
C ASP A 204 -7.83 -26.95 -5.09
N LEU A 205 -6.86 -26.15 -5.55
CA LEU A 205 -5.41 -26.43 -5.47
C LEU A 205 -4.82 -26.53 -4.05
N ASN A 206 -5.58 -26.19 -3.01
CA ASN A 206 -5.16 -26.45 -1.63
C ASN A 206 -4.97 -27.96 -1.36
N ASN A 207 -5.59 -28.84 -2.16
CA ASN A 207 -5.55 -30.29 -1.99
C ASN A 207 -4.82 -31.06 -3.10
N VAL A 208 -4.70 -30.53 -4.32
CA VAL A 208 -4.15 -31.26 -5.48
C VAL A 208 -3.20 -30.36 -6.29
N ARG A 209 -1.93 -30.75 -6.40
CA ARG A 209 -0.92 -30.06 -7.25
C ARG A 209 -0.83 -30.60 -8.68
N ILE A 210 -1.71 -31.55 -9.04
CA ILE A 210 -1.71 -32.25 -10.32
C ILE A 210 -2.90 -31.80 -11.15
N LEU A 211 -2.63 -31.15 -12.28
CA LEU A 211 -3.62 -30.67 -13.24
C LEU A 211 -3.89 -31.74 -14.31
N GLN A 212 -5.15 -31.93 -14.67
CA GLN A 212 -5.57 -32.92 -15.65
C GLN A 212 -6.45 -32.33 -16.74
N ASP A 213 -6.96 -31.11 -16.64
CA ASP A 213 -7.85 -30.57 -17.67
C ASP A 213 -7.13 -30.30 -19.01
N ARG A 214 -7.69 -30.86 -20.10
CA ARG A 214 -7.21 -30.66 -21.48
C ARG A 214 -7.46 -29.25 -21.98
N THR A 215 -8.58 -28.65 -21.62
CA THR A 215 -8.91 -27.29 -22.07
C THR A 215 -7.95 -26.27 -21.45
N LEU A 216 -7.54 -26.50 -20.19
CA LEU A 216 -6.49 -25.73 -19.53
C LEU A 216 -5.13 -25.93 -20.21
N GLU A 217 -4.77 -27.18 -20.53
CA GLU A 217 -3.54 -27.50 -21.25
C GLU A 217 -3.44 -26.75 -22.58
N LEU A 218 -4.51 -26.78 -23.39
CA LEU A 218 -4.55 -26.08 -24.67
C LEU A 218 -4.55 -24.55 -24.53
N LEU A 219 -5.20 -23.99 -23.51
CA LEU A 219 -5.11 -22.56 -23.20
C LEU A 219 -3.67 -22.13 -22.89
N VAL A 220 -2.91 -22.93 -22.13
CA VAL A 220 -1.49 -22.68 -21.87
C VAL A 220 -0.68 -22.73 -23.17
N VAL A 221 -0.95 -23.70 -24.04
CA VAL A 221 -0.25 -23.79 -25.34
C VAL A 221 -0.57 -22.60 -26.23
N SER A 222 -1.84 -22.19 -26.33
CA SER A 222 -2.27 -21.01 -27.07
C SER A 222 -1.59 -19.73 -26.56
N LEU A 223 -1.48 -19.56 -25.23
CA LEU A 223 -0.75 -18.45 -24.62
C LEU A 223 0.69 -18.31 -25.13
N HIS A 224 1.41 -19.43 -25.26
CA HIS A 224 2.80 -19.45 -25.73
C HIS A 224 2.92 -19.42 -27.26
N LEU A 225 1.87 -19.81 -28.00
CA LEU A 225 1.83 -19.74 -29.46
C LEU A 225 1.56 -18.34 -30.00
N ALA A 226 0.72 -17.55 -29.34
CA ALA A 226 0.32 -16.22 -29.82
C ALA A 226 1.50 -15.31 -30.21
N PRO A 227 2.58 -15.18 -29.39
CA PRO A 227 3.71 -14.31 -29.74
C PRO A 227 4.51 -14.76 -30.97
N ILE A 228 4.44 -16.07 -31.31
CA ILE A 228 5.14 -16.64 -32.46
C ILE A 228 4.34 -16.45 -33.74
N ILE A 229 3.01 -16.64 -33.67
CA ILE A 229 2.12 -16.50 -34.82
C ILE A 229 2.00 -15.03 -35.24
N PHE A 230 1.84 -14.13 -34.27
CA PHE A 230 1.54 -12.72 -34.48
C PHE A 230 2.72 -11.83 -34.05
N GLU A 231 3.95 -12.12 -34.52
CA GLU A 231 5.22 -11.43 -34.20
C GLU A 231 5.11 -10.21 -33.24
N GLY A 232 5.22 -10.46 -31.92
CA GLY A 232 5.21 -9.39 -30.90
C GLY A 232 3.84 -9.05 -30.29
N SER A 233 2.76 -9.66 -30.76
CA SER A 233 1.43 -9.60 -30.14
C SER A 233 1.32 -10.51 -28.91
N THR A 234 0.34 -10.18 -28.07
CA THR A 234 -0.01 -10.96 -26.88
C THR A 234 -1.29 -11.74 -27.10
N LEU A 235 -1.56 -12.75 -26.27
CA LEU A 235 -2.85 -13.44 -26.32
C LEU A 235 -4.06 -12.47 -26.22
N TRP A 236 -3.89 -11.34 -25.53
CA TRP A 236 -4.95 -10.34 -25.38
C TRP A 236 -5.45 -9.77 -26.69
N ASP A 237 -4.59 -9.66 -27.71
CA ASP A 237 -4.96 -9.14 -29.03
C ASP A 237 -6.02 -10.01 -29.71
N VAL A 238 -6.04 -11.30 -29.36
CA VAL A 238 -7.02 -12.28 -29.83
C VAL A 238 -8.21 -12.41 -28.87
N VAL A 239 -7.93 -12.47 -27.56
CA VAL A 239 -8.97 -12.65 -26.54
C VAL A 239 -9.91 -11.45 -26.46
N GLU A 240 -9.40 -10.23 -26.52
CA GLU A 240 -10.22 -9.03 -26.35
C GLU A 240 -11.32 -8.90 -27.43
N PRO A 241 -11.00 -9.01 -28.74
CA PRO A 241 -12.03 -9.03 -29.78
C PRO A 241 -13.03 -10.17 -29.61
N THR A 242 -12.56 -11.37 -29.25
CA THR A 242 -13.43 -12.53 -29.04
C THR A 242 -14.40 -12.33 -27.88
N VAL A 243 -13.92 -11.84 -26.74
CA VAL A 243 -14.78 -11.52 -25.60
C VAL A 243 -15.79 -10.44 -25.99
N LYS A 244 -15.40 -9.42 -26.74
CA LYS A 244 -16.32 -8.38 -27.22
C LYS A 244 -17.39 -8.94 -28.17
N LYS A 245 -17.02 -9.85 -29.08
CA LYS A 245 -17.93 -10.53 -30.01
C LYS A 245 -18.95 -11.37 -29.25
N LEU A 246 -18.50 -12.22 -28.34
CA LEU A 246 -19.37 -13.07 -27.50
C LEU A 246 -20.34 -12.26 -26.66
N LEU A 247 -19.90 -11.13 -26.12
CA LEU A 247 -20.77 -10.20 -25.39
C LEU A 247 -21.75 -9.48 -26.32
N GLY A 248 -21.35 -9.13 -27.55
CA GLY A 248 -22.21 -8.48 -28.54
C GLY A 248 -23.33 -9.38 -29.08
N ASP A 249 -23.05 -10.67 -29.24
CA ASP A 249 -24.03 -11.67 -29.69
C ASP A 249 -25.03 -12.05 -28.59
N SER A 250 -24.69 -11.76 -27.33
CA SER A 250 -25.50 -12.12 -26.17
C SER A 250 -26.35 -10.93 -25.68
N ASN A 251 -27.64 -11.16 -25.41
CA ASN A 251 -28.52 -10.17 -24.76
C ASN A 251 -28.29 -10.10 -23.24
N TYR A 252 -27.04 -9.97 -22.79
CA TYR A 252 -26.70 -9.88 -21.38
C TYR A 252 -26.88 -8.45 -20.84
N HIS A 253 -27.19 -8.34 -19.55
CA HIS A 253 -27.22 -7.06 -18.87
C HIS A 253 -25.78 -6.59 -18.59
N ALA A 254 -25.50 -5.28 -18.71
CA ALA A 254 -24.16 -4.69 -18.58
C ALA A 254 -23.33 -5.18 -17.38
N ILE A 255 -23.95 -5.40 -16.22
CA ILE A 255 -23.26 -5.90 -15.02
C ILE A 255 -22.81 -7.36 -15.18
N VAL A 256 -23.59 -8.21 -15.86
CA VAL A 256 -23.20 -9.61 -16.15
C VAL A 256 -22.04 -9.62 -17.13
N GLU A 257 -22.08 -8.76 -18.15
CA GLU A 257 -20.95 -8.58 -19.08
C GLU A 257 -19.67 -8.15 -18.35
N CYS A 258 -19.79 -7.27 -17.35
CA CYS A 258 -18.66 -6.89 -16.51
C CYS A 258 -18.09 -8.07 -15.74
N GLU A 259 -18.94 -8.92 -15.14
CA GLU A 259 -18.47 -10.12 -14.42
C GLU A 259 -17.76 -11.10 -15.35
N ILE A 260 -18.26 -11.27 -16.58
CA ILE A 260 -17.61 -12.10 -17.60
C ILE A 260 -16.21 -11.56 -17.91
N ILE A 261 -16.07 -10.25 -18.08
CA ILE A 261 -14.76 -9.61 -18.32
C ILE A 261 -13.83 -9.81 -17.12
N TRP A 262 -14.31 -9.56 -15.88
CA TRP A 262 -13.51 -9.78 -14.68
C TRP A 262 -13.04 -11.23 -14.54
N TYR A 263 -13.94 -12.17 -14.81
CA TYR A 263 -13.64 -13.59 -14.79
C TYR A 263 -12.58 -13.97 -15.82
N ALA A 264 -12.69 -13.44 -17.05
CA ALA A 264 -11.71 -13.66 -18.10
C ALA A 264 -10.33 -13.08 -17.74
N CYS A 265 -10.29 -11.85 -17.21
CA CYS A 265 -9.05 -11.19 -16.79
C CYS A 265 -8.30 -11.98 -15.69
N ILE A 266 -9.02 -12.37 -14.63
CA ILE A 266 -8.42 -13.14 -13.53
C ILE A 266 -8.06 -14.55 -14.00
N GLY A 267 -8.93 -15.20 -14.77
CA GLY A 267 -8.69 -16.55 -15.28
C GLY A 267 -7.44 -16.66 -16.14
N ILE A 268 -7.28 -15.77 -17.12
CA ILE A 268 -6.07 -15.75 -17.97
C ILE A 268 -4.82 -15.43 -17.14
N SER A 269 -4.93 -14.57 -16.11
CA SER A 269 -3.81 -14.22 -15.23
C SER A 269 -3.31 -15.40 -14.37
N VAL A 270 -4.19 -16.36 -14.04
CA VAL A 270 -3.76 -17.62 -13.39
C VAL A 270 -3.07 -18.53 -14.39
N ILE A 271 -3.71 -18.72 -15.55
CA ILE A 271 -3.24 -19.66 -16.55
C ILE A 271 -1.85 -19.24 -17.06
N SER A 272 -1.60 -17.93 -17.16
CA SER A 272 -0.30 -17.37 -17.53
C SER A 272 0.83 -17.62 -16.52
N GLN A 273 0.57 -18.11 -15.32
CA GLN A 273 1.62 -18.52 -14.37
C GLN A 273 2.21 -19.90 -14.72
N LEU A 274 1.54 -20.66 -15.59
CA LEU A 274 2.03 -21.95 -16.07
C LEU A 274 2.98 -21.75 -17.25
N SER A 275 4.18 -22.29 -17.12
CA SER A 275 5.16 -22.36 -18.21
C SER A 275 4.71 -23.33 -19.31
N ILE A 276 5.40 -23.31 -20.45
CA ILE A 276 5.17 -24.25 -21.56
C ILE A 276 5.40 -25.71 -21.19
N THR A 277 6.16 -25.99 -20.12
CA THR A 277 6.32 -27.34 -19.56
C THR A 277 5.22 -27.70 -18.56
N GLY A 278 4.25 -26.81 -18.35
CA GLY A 278 3.13 -27.01 -17.45
C GLY A 278 3.48 -26.83 -15.98
N LEU A 279 4.64 -26.26 -15.65
CA LEU A 279 5.09 -26.01 -14.29
C LEU A 279 4.83 -24.56 -13.88
N SER A 280 4.26 -24.36 -12.68
CA SER A 280 4.24 -23.06 -12.01
C SER A 280 5.53 -22.85 -11.23
N ALA A 281 6.38 -21.92 -11.69
CA ALA A 281 7.66 -21.59 -11.06
C ALA A 281 7.56 -20.40 -10.10
N SER A 282 6.76 -19.40 -10.46
CA SER A 282 6.53 -18.18 -9.67
C SER A 282 5.06 -17.76 -9.70
N SER A 283 4.66 -16.92 -8.76
CA SER A 283 3.34 -16.27 -8.73
C SER A 283 3.21 -15.13 -9.73
N THR A 284 4.20 -14.90 -10.59
CA THR A 284 4.19 -13.80 -11.56
C THR A 284 3.60 -14.26 -12.88
N SER A 285 2.55 -13.56 -13.35
CA SER A 285 1.98 -13.77 -14.68
C SER A 285 3.02 -13.49 -15.77
N ILE A 286 3.14 -14.41 -16.74
CA ILE A 286 3.99 -14.23 -17.93
C ILE A 286 3.36 -13.21 -18.91
N VAL A 287 2.04 -13.05 -18.87
CA VAL A 287 1.28 -12.20 -19.81
C VAL A 287 1.24 -10.76 -19.32
N ASN A 288 1.34 -9.82 -20.26
CA ASN A 288 1.20 -8.38 -20.04
C ASN A 288 -0.20 -8.01 -19.50
N SER A 289 -0.31 -6.88 -18.81
CA SER A 289 -1.57 -6.32 -18.33
C SER A 289 -2.48 -5.91 -19.50
N ASN A 290 -3.78 -6.21 -19.42
CA ASN A 290 -4.77 -5.69 -20.36
C ASN A 290 -5.83 -4.84 -19.66
N TRP A 291 -5.51 -3.57 -19.44
CA TRP A 291 -6.44 -2.62 -18.82
C TRP A 291 -7.56 -2.18 -19.76
N SER A 292 -7.46 -2.36 -21.08
CA SER A 292 -8.50 -1.96 -22.04
C SER A 292 -9.84 -2.67 -21.76
N LEU A 293 -9.79 -3.97 -21.47
CA LEU A 293 -10.95 -4.79 -21.11
C LEU A 293 -11.59 -4.31 -19.81
N VAL A 294 -10.77 -4.00 -18.81
CA VAL A 294 -11.23 -3.44 -17.53
C VAL A 294 -11.87 -2.06 -17.75
N HIS A 295 -11.29 -1.22 -18.61
CA HIS A 295 -11.87 0.06 -19.00
C HIS A 295 -13.22 -0.12 -19.70
N ALA A 296 -13.34 -1.09 -20.62
CA ALA A 296 -14.57 -1.42 -21.30
C ALA A 296 -15.66 -1.90 -20.33
N ALA A 297 -15.32 -2.76 -19.37
CA ALA A 297 -16.24 -3.20 -18.32
C ALA A 297 -16.75 -2.00 -17.50
N ILE A 298 -15.84 -1.18 -16.95
CA ILE A 298 -16.22 -0.05 -16.11
C ILE A 298 -17.01 1.00 -16.90
N ASN A 299 -16.71 1.24 -18.19
CA ASN A 299 -17.44 2.21 -19.02
C ASN A 299 -18.92 1.83 -19.25
N LYS A 300 -19.26 0.55 -19.17
CA LYS A 300 -20.64 0.07 -19.36
C LYS A 300 -21.53 0.31 -18.13
N LEU A 301 -20.95 0.69 -17.00
CA LEU A 301 -21.67 0.86 -15.73
C LEU A 301 -21.98 2.35 -15.49
N ASP A 302 -23.22 2.64 -15.11
CA ASP A 302 -23.59 3.96 -14.58
C ASP A 302 -23.34 4.01 -13.07
N PHE A 303 -22.42 4.89 -12.66
CA PHE A 303 -22.02 5.09 -11.27
C PHE A 303 -22.76 6.26 -10.59
N ASN A 304 -23.52 7.05 -11.35
CA ASN A 304 -24.18 8.25 -10.85
C ASN A 304 -25.40 7.91 -10.00
N CYS A 305 -25.62 8.72 -8.95
CA CYS A 305 -26.70 8.54 -7.97
C CYS A 305 -27.73 9.69 -8.00
N GLN A 306 -27.56 10.70 -8.85
CA GLN A 306 -28.30 11.96 -8.71
C GLN A 306 -29.71 11.95 -9.31
N THR A 307 -30.08 10.94 -10.09
CA THR A 307 -31.37 10.92 -10.82
C THR A 307 -32.52 10.27 -10.05
N GLU A 308 -32.28 9.63 -8.91
CA GLU A 308 -33.28 8.77 -8.28
C GLU A 308 -33.37 9.01 -6.77
N ASN A 309 -33.84 10.21 -6.39
CA ASN A 309 -34.21 10.56 -5.01
C ASN A 309 -35.36 9.70 -4.41
N THR A 310 -35.70 8.56 -5.02
CA THR A 310 -36.82 7.71 -4.62
C THR A 310 -36.56 6.21 -4.80
N ILE A 311 -35.42 5.79 -5.36
CA ILE A 311 -35.12 4.34 -5.48
C ILE A 311 -34.44 3.85 -4.21
N MET A 312 -35.29 3.33 -3.31
CA MET A 312 -35.06 2.26 -2.33
C MET A 312 -33.59 2.06 -1.91
N ASN A 313 -33.22 2.54 -0.71
CA ASN A 313 -31.89 2.46 -0.08
C ASN A 313 -31.12 1.15 -0.32
N ARG A 314 -31.82 0.00 -0.43
CA ARG A 314 -31.23 -1.32 -0.72
C ARG A 314 -30.50 -1.39 -2.06
N ALA A 315 -31.04 -0.80 -3.13
CA ALA A 315 -30.40 -0.85 -4.45
C ALA A 315 -29.10 -0.03 -4.48
N SER A 316 -29.11 1.14 -3.83
CA SER A 316 -27.92 1.98 -3.65
C SER A 316 -26.84 1.28 -2.80
N THR A 317 -27.24 0.61 -1.72
CA THR A 317 -26.33 -0.24 -0.91
C THR A 317 -25.72 -1.37 -1.74
N SER A 318 -26.53 -2.09 -2.52
CA SER A 318 -26.07 -3.19 -3.38
C SER A 318 -25.09 -2.73 -4.46
N ARG A 319 -25.36 -1.56 -5.06
CA ARG A 319 -24.44 -0.92 -6.02
C ARG A 319 -23.12 -0.57 -5.37
N ASP A 320 -23.14 0.08 -4.21
CA ASP A 320 -21.93 0.48 -3.49
C ASP A 320 -21.07 -0.76 -3.10
N HIS A 321 -21.70 -1.92 -2.81
CA HIS A 321 -20.97 -3.18 -2.60
C HIS A 321 -20.21 -3.63 -3.85
N TYR A 322 -20.87 -3.57 -5.00
CA TYR A 322 -20.25 -3.94 -6.26
C TYR A 322 -19.13 -2.96 -6.65
N ILE A 323 -19.35 -1.66 -6.46
CA ILE A 323 -18.30 -0.65 -6.67
C ILE A 323 -17.09 -0.97 -5.81
N LYS A 324 -17.27 -1.21 -4.50
CA LYS A 324 -16.17 -1.63 -3.62
C LYS A 324 -15.46 -2.88 -4.14
N THR A 325 -16.21 -3.86 -4.66
CA THR A 325 -15.64 -5.08 -5.27
C THR A 325 -14.75 -4.75 -6.48
N ILE A 326 -15.12 -3.77 -7.31
CA ILE A 326 -14.26 -3.28 -8.41
C ILE A 326 -12.95 -2.70 -7.88
N TYR A 327 -12.97 -1.86 -6.83
CA TYR A 327 -11.73 -1.32 -6.24
C TYR A 327 -10.83 -2.43 -5.72
N ILE A 328 -11.40 -3.43 -5.05
CA ILE A 328 -10.64 -4.57 -4.54
C ILE A 328 -10.03 -5.36 -5.71
N ARG A 329 -10.80 -5.67 -6.76
CA ARG A 329 -10.29 -6.40 -7.93
C ARG A 329 -9.16 -5.65 -8.64
N CYS A 330 -9.31 -4.35 -8.88
CA CYS A 330 -8.24 -3.53 -9.44
C CYS A 330 -6.98 -3.57 -8.57
N PHE A 331 -7.13 -3.50 -7.24
CA PHE A 331 -5.99 -3.61 -6.32
C PHE A 331 -5.33 -4.99 -6.36
N LEU A 332 -6.11 -6.07 -6.39
CA LEU A 332 -5.59 -7.45 -6.47
C LEU A 332 -4.86 -7.71 -7.79
N LEU A 333 -5.37 -7.20 -8.92
CA LEU A 333 -4.68 -7.29 -10.22
C LEU A 333 -3.26 -6.71 -10.14
N VAL A 334 -3.09 -5.58 -9.46
CA VAL A 334 -1.78 -4.93 -9.32
C VAL A 334 -0.93 -5.62 -8.26
N SER A 335 -1.51 -5.97 -7.09
CA SER A 335 -0.74 -6.46 -5.95
C SER A 335 -0.43 -7.95 -6.02
N ASP A 336 -1.42 -8.78 -6.33
CA ASP A 336 -1.30 -10.24 -6.30
C ASP A 336 -0.93 -10.80 -7.69
N TRP A 337 -1.46 -10.20 -8.76
CA TRP A 337 -1.20 -10.64 -10.14
C TRP A 337 -0.06 -9.85 -10.82
N ASN A 338 0.53 -8.87 -10.14
CA ASN A 338 1.63 -8.04 -10.63
C ASN A 338 1.36 -7.35 -11.98
N TRP A 339 0.10 -6.97 -12.26
CA TRP A 339 -0.23 -6.20 -13.45
C TRP A 339 0.46 -4.84 -13.40
N LYS A 340 1.23 -4.53 -14.44
CA LYS A 340 1.84 -3.20 -14.63
C LYS A 340 0.76 -2.20 -15.01
N PHE A 341 0.88 -0.95 -14.58
CA PHE A 341 -0.02 0.10 -15.04
C PHE A 341 0.30 0.52 -16.48
N ASP A 342 -0.72 0.97 -17.21
CA ASP A 342 -0.52 1.73 -18.45
C ASP A 342 0.27 3.02 -18.16
N ASP A 343 0.91 3.58 -19.19
CA ASP A 343 1.77 4.79 -19.07
C ASP A 343 1.10 5.97 -18.35
N ASP A 344 -0.22 6.11 -18.50
CA ASP A 344 -1.02 7.22 -17.92
C ASP A 344 -1.73 6.83 -16.61
N ALA A 345 -1.61 5.58 -16.14
CA ALA A 345 -2.35 5.01 -14.99
C ALA A 345 -3.85 5.38 -15.02
N SER A 346 -4.45 5.28 -16.22
CA SER A 346 -5.81 5.69 -16.57
C SER A 346 -6.88 5.06 -15.67
N ILE A 347 -6.70 3.80 -15.27
CA ILE A 347 -7.63 3.11 -14.38
C ILE A 347 -7.74 3.81 -13.02
N THR A 348 -6.62 4.22 -12.44
CA THR A 348 -6.58 4.91 -11.14
C THR A 348 -7.24 6.28 -11.23
N ILE A 349 -7.03 7.01 -12.33
CA ILE A 349 -7.72 8.28 -12.60
C ILE A 349 -9.24 8.06 -12.68
N LYS A 350 -9.67 7.04 -13.41
CA LYS A 350 -11.10 6.73 -13.57
C LYS A 350 -11.77 6.35 -12.24
N LEU A 351 -11.08 5.57 -11.41
CA LEU A 351 -11.53 5.26 -10.04
C LEU A 351 -11.54 6.51 -9.15
N PHE A 352 -10.57 7.41 -9.30
CA PHE A 352 -10.62 8.70 -8.61
C PHE A 352 -11.85 9.52 -9.03
N ASP A 353 -12.13 9.62 -10.33
CA ASP A 353 -13.28 10.38 -10.85
C ASP A 353 -14.62 9.86 -10.30
N ILE A 354 -14.78 8.53 -10.18
CA ILE A 354 -15.98 7.91 -9.58
C ILE A 354 -16.20 8.41 -8.15
N LEU A 355 -15.17 8.41 -7.29
CA LEU A 355 -15.30 8.94 -5.93
C LEU A 355 -15.41 10.47 -5.91
N ASN A 356 -14.77 11.16 -6.85
CA ASN A 356 -14.81 12.61 -6.96
C ASN A 356 -16.22 13.12 -7.29
N THR A 357 -17.05 12.34 -8.01
CA THR A 357 -18.48 12.67 -8.19
C THR A 357 -19.23 12.81 -6.85
N ARG A 358 -18.78 12.10 -5.82
CA ARG A 358 -19.31 12.13 -4.44
C ARG A 358 -18.46 12.96 -3.50
N LYS A 359 -17.61 13.87 -4.01
CA LYS A 359 -16.68 14.68 -3.21
C LYS A 359 -15.73 13.83 -2.35
N LEU A 360 -15.32 12.65 -2.83
CA LEU A 360 -14.49 11.70 -2.10
C LEU A 360 -15.12 11.25 -0.76
N GLN A 361 -16.43 11.29 -0.64
CA GLN A 361 -17.13 10.74 0.53
C GLN A 361 -17.08 9.21 0.51
N ASP A 362 -16.90 8.60 1.69
CA ASP A 362 -17.00 7.16 1.86
C ASP A 362 -18.39 6.63 1.48
N PHE A 363 -18.45 5.36 1.06
CA PHE A 363 -19.73 4.74 0.71
C PHE A 363 -20.56 4.43 1.96
N LEU A 364 -21.89 4.40 1.82
CA LEU A 364 -22.82 4.15 2.94
C LEU A 364 -22.64 2.77 3.58
N ILE A 365 -21.99 1.85 2.88
CA ILE A 365 -21.73 0.47 3.33
C ILE A 365 -20.50 0.37 4.25
N GLU A 366 -19.67 1.41 4.25
CA GLU A 366 -18.40 1.42 4.95
C GLU A 366 -18.66 1.78 6.41
N LYS A 367 -18.03 1.02 7.31
CA LYS A 367 -18.26 1.15 8.76
C LYS A 367 -17.18 1.97 9.45
N ILE A 368 -16.05 2.15 8.78
CA ILE A 368 -14.85 2.79 9.32
C ILE A 368 -14.63 4.04 8.48
N HIS A 369 -14.71 5.21 9.12
CA HIS A 369 -14.50 6.52 8.51
C HIS A 369 -13.33 7.19 9.22
N ASP A 370 -12.14 6.61 9.05
CA ASP A 370 -10.91 7.07 9.70
C ASP A 370 -9.73 7.04 8.71
N PHE A 371 -8.60 7.63 9.12
CA PHE A 371 -7.38 7.62 8.34
C PHE A 371 -6.93 6.19 7.99
N PRO A 372 -6.24 5.99 6.85
CA PRO A 372 -5.75 4.68 6.41
C PRO A 372 -4.85 4.01 7.45
N SER A 373 -4.86 2.68 7.49
CA SER A 373 -4.05 1.84 8.39
C SER A 373 -2.55 2.15 8.30
N PHE A 374 -1.98 2.30 7.09
CA PHE A 374 -0.56 2.60 6.90
C PHE A 374 -0.09 3.87 7.63
N VAL A 375 -0.99 4.85 7.75
CA VAL A 375 -0.75 6.10 8.47
C VAL A 375 -0.94 5.93 9.98
N ARG A 376 -1.98 5.18 10.40
CA ARG A 376 -2.31 4.98 11.82
C ARG A 376 -1.33 4.05 12.54
N GLU A 377 -0.85 3.03 11.85
CA GLU A 377 0.07 2.02 12.39
C GLU A 377 1.53 2.33 12.07
N TYR A 378 1.79 3.45 11.39
CA TYR A 378 3.12 3.89 11.00
C TYR A 378 3.90 2.76 10.31
N ASN A 379 3.30 2.22 9.25
CA ASN A 379 3.84 1.07 8.54
C ASN A 379 3.54 1.17 7.06
N ASP A 380 4.56 1.48 6.25
CA ASP A 380 4.40 1.61 4.79
C ASP A 380 4.09 0.26 4.11
N ASP A 381 4.45 -0.87 4.72
CA ASP A 381 4.15 -2.20 4.16
C ASP A 381 2.65 -2.47 4.01
N LEU A 382 1.83 -1.84 4.85
CA LEU A 382 0.36 -1.96 4.79
C LEU A 382 -0.22 -1.40 3.48
N ASN A 383 0.55 -0.59 2.73
CA ASN A 383 0.15 -0.14 1.40
C ASN A 383 0.17 -1.25 0.34
N ASN A 384 0.85 -2.37 0.61
CA ASN A 384 0.95 -3.50 -0.32
C ASN A 384 -0.06 -4.62 -0.03
N VAL A 385 -0.75 -4.57 1.12
CA VAL A 385 -1.65 -5.64 1.55
C VAL A 385 -3.10 -5.16 1.52
N TYR A 386 -4.01 -6.02 1.06
CA TYR A 386 -5.44 -5.79 1.15
C TYR A 386 -5.94 -6.08 2.57
N GLU A 387 -6.60 -5.11 3.20
CA GLU A 387 -7.21 -5.29 4.52
C GLU A 387 -8.74 -5.24 4.42
N LYS A 388 -9.43 -6.13 5.15
CA LYS A 388 -10.90 -6.17 5.17
C LYS A 388 -11.53 -4.86 5.67
N GLN A 389 -10.77 -4.09 6.44
CA GLN A 389 -11.17 -2.80 6.99
C GLN A 389 -11.01 -1.65 5.99
N ASP A 390 -10.29 -1.87 4.88
CA ASP A 390 -10.05 -0.83 3.87
C ASP A 390 -11.39 -0.33 3.29
N THR A 391 -11.53 0.98 3.28
CA THR A 391 -12.54 1.65 2.47
C THR A 391 -12.12 1.65 1.01
N SER A 392 -13.07 1.90 0.11
CA SER A 392 -12.80 2.03 -1.32
C SER A 392 -11.84 3.20 -1.59
N PHE A 393 -11.91 4.24 -0.75
CA PHE A 393 -10.96 5.33 -0.76
C PHE A 393 -9.56 4.90 -0.29
N HIS A 394 -9.44 4.08 0.77
CA HIS A 394 -8.14 3.52 1.19
C HIS A 394 -7.49 2.71 0.06
N LEU A 395 -8.27 1.87 -0.64
CA LEU A 395 -7.79 1.13 -1.82
C LEU A 395 -7.33 2.05 -2.95
N LEU A 396 -8.03 3.16 -3.18
CA LEU A 396 -7.60 4.18 -4.13
C LEU A 396 -6.25 4.79 -3.76
N LEU A 397 -6.01 5.12 -2.49
CA LEU A 397 -4.71 5.65 -2.03
C LEU A 397 -3.58 4.63 -2.27
N LYS A 398 -3.82 3.35 -1.97
CA LYS A 398 -2.86 2.26 -2.24
C LYS A 398 -2.58 2.13 -3.74
N LEU A 399 -3.61 2.23 -4.59
CA LEU A 399 -3.47 2.25 -6.05
C LEU A 399 -2.69 3.47 -6.55
N ILE A 400 -2.91 4.67 -6.00
CA ILE A 400 -2.18 5.89 -6.35
C ILE A 400 -0.68 5.72 -6.07
N ARG A 401 -0.34 5.20 -4.88
CA ARG A 401 1.06 4.90 -4.52
C ARG A 401 1.68 3.91 -5.50
N LYS A 402 1.02 2.77 -5.74
CA LYS A 402 1.51 1.74 -6.68
C LYS A 402 1.62 2.28 -8.12
N SER A 403 0.70 3.14 -8.56
CA SER A 403 0.75 3.79 -9.87
C SER A 403 2.02 4.62 -10.04
N VAL A 404 2.36 5.46 -9.06
CA VAL A 404 3.56 6.30 -9.15
C VAL A 404 4.84 5.48 -9.05
N ILE A 405 4.89 4.46 -8.19
CA ILE A 405 6.02 3.53 -8.13
C ILE A 405 6.20 2.84 -9.48
N GLY A 406 5.12 2.30 -10.07
CA GLY A 406 5.17 1.67 -11.39
C GLY A 406 5.66 2.59 -12.51
N ILE A 407 5.28 3.88 -12.49
CA ILE A 407 5.79 4.87 -13.46
C ILE A 407 7.30 5.12 -13.27
N ARG A 408 7.79 5.14 -12.03
CA ARG A 408 9.21 5.34 -11.70
C ARG A 408 10.09 4.13 -12.00
N GLU A 409 9.55 2.93 -11.80
CA GLU A 409 10.24 1.67 -12.07
C GLU A 409 10.21 1.27 -13.55
N ASN A 410 9.50 2.03 -14.41
CA ASN A 410 9.47 1.76 -15.83
C ASN A 410 10.82 2.08 -16.49
N ILE A 411 11.58 1.02 -16.76
CA ILE A 411 12.92 1.02 -17.37
C ILE A 411 12.94 1.68 -18.75
N GLN A 412 11.81 1.72 -19.47
CA GLN A 412 11.74 2.29 -20.82
C GLN A 412 11.71 3.83 -20.82
N LEU A 413 11.41 4.45 -19.68
CA LEU A 413 11.27 5.89 -19.56
C LEU A 413 12.54 6.54 -19.00
N ASN A 414 13.08 7.54 -19.71
CA ASN A 414 14.11 8.41 -19.14
C ASN A 414 13.56 9.16 -17.91
N GLU A 415 14.41 9.45 -16.93
CA GLU A 415 14.05 10.13 -15.67
C GLU A 415 13.23 11.41 -15.87
N LYS A 416 13.59 12.26 -16.85
CA LYS A 416 12.82 13.48 -17.19
C LYS A 416 11.39 13.18 -17.65
N LYS A 417 11.18 12.08 -18.39
CA LYS A 417 9.85 11.65 -18.83
C LYS A 417 9.07 11.08 -17.65
N GLN A 418 9.69 10.26 -16.79
CA GLN A 418 9.06 9.73 -15.58
C GLN A 418 8.53 10.87 -14.69
N ILE A 419 9.34 11.88 -14.39
CA ILE A 419 8.93 13.05 -13.60
C ILE A 419 7.73 13.76 -14.26
N LYS A 420 7.75 13.95 -15.58
CA LYS A 420 6.64 14.58 -16.31
C LYS A 420 5.35 13.77 -16.22
N PHE A 421 5.41 12.45 -16.38
CA PHE A 421 4.26 11.56 -16.26
C PHE A 421 3.70 11.55 -14.84
N VAL A 422 4.57 11.45 -13.82
CA VAL A 422 4.18 11.53 -12.41
C VAL A 422 3.49 12.86 -12.10
N ASN A 423 4.07 13.98 -12.52
CA ASN A 423 3.46 15.31 -12.32
C ASN A 423 2.10 15.42 -13.01
N ARG A 424 1.96 14.90 -14.24
CA ARG A 424 0.69 14.90 -14.98
C ARG A 424 -0.35 14.05 -14.27
N PHE A 425 -0.01 12.83 -13.87
CA PHE A 425 -0.88 11.92 -13.14
C PHE A 425 -1.34 12.56 -11.82
N ILE A 426 -0.40 13.05 -11.02
CA ILE A 426 -0.68 13.70 -9.75
C ILE A 426 -1.53 14.96 -9.93
N SER A 427 -1.36 15.73 -10.99
CA SER A 427 -2.22 16.91 -11.26
C SER A 427 -3.68 16.51 -11.52
N ARG A 428 -3.92 15.35 -12.15
CA ARG A 428 -5.28 14.83 -12.40
C ARG A 428 -5.94 14.29 -11.13
N VAL A 429 -5.16 13.69 -10.24
CA VAL A 429 -5.64 13.06 -9.00
C VAL A 429 -5.58 14.04 -7.80
N SER A 430 -5.26 15.32 -8.03
CA SER A 430 -5.17 16.31 -6.96
C SER A 430 -6.55 16.88 -6.59
N PRO A 431 -6.80 17.11 -5.28
CA PRO A 431 -8.08 17.65 -4.84
C PRO A 431 -8.22 19.10 -5.33
N THR A 432 -9.30 19.40 -6.03
CA THR A 432 -9.55 20.71 -6.66
C THR A 432 -10.44 21.62 -5.85
N ARG A 433 -11.07 21.14 -4.76
CA ARG A 433 -12.13 21.88 -4.05
C ARG A 433 -11.79 22.09 -2.58
N VAL A 434 -12.15 23.27 -2.07
CA VAL A 434 -12.13 23.63 -0.65
C VAL A 434 -13.32 22.97 0.04
N VAL A 435 -13.07 22.33 1.18
CA VAL A 435 -14.10 21.65 1.97
C VAL A 435 -14.77 22.72 2.87
N ALA A 436 -15.86 23.32 2.40
CA ALA A 436 -16.60 24.33 3.16
C ALA A 436 -17.43 23.68 4.29
N LEU A 437 -16.81 23.46 5.45
CA LEU A 437 -17.48 23.05 6.68
C LEU A 437 -17.72 24.28 7.56
N SER A 438 -18.91 24.39 8.17
CA SER A 438 -19.32 25.54 8.98
C SER A 438 -19.57 25.15 10.44
N LYS A 439 -19.24 26.07 11.37
CA LYS A 439 -19.38 25.96 12.84
C LYS A 439 -20.82 25.73 13.32
N SER A 440 -21.83 25.97 12.48
CA SER A 440 -23.25 26.03 12.90
C SER A 440 -23.89 24.65 13.10
N VAL A 441 -23.35 23.59 12.49
CA VAL A 441 -23.89 22.22 12.58
C VAL A 441 -22.75 21.24 12.81
N GLN A 442 -22.91 20.31 13.76
CA GLN A 442 -21.95 19.23 13.95
C GLN A 442 -21.89 18.40 12.66
N ALA A 443 -20.69 18.27 12.09
CA ALA A 443 -20.51 17.56 10.83
C ALA A 443 -21.04 16.12 10.93
N SER A 444 -21.80 15.72 9.92
CA SER A 444 -22.24 14.33 9.79
C SER A 444 -21.04 13.41 9.59
N ILE A 445 -21.20 12.12 9.90
CA ILE A 445 -20.15 11.11 9.68
C ILE A 445 -19.67 11.12 8.22
N GLY A 446 -20.60 11.34 7.27
CA GLY A 446 -20.29 11.50 5.86
C GLY A 446 -19.43 12.72 5.56
N GLU A 447 -19.76 13.90 6.10
CA GLU A 447 -18.97 15.12 5.92
C GLU A 447 -17.58 15.01 6.57
N LEU A 448 -17.47 14.32 7.70
CA LEU A 448 -16.17 14.02 8.31
C LEU A 448 -15.32 13.09 7.43
N SER A 449 -15.94 12.08 6.80
CA SER A 449 -15.22 11.20 5.86
C SER A 449 -14.65 11.99 4.67
N ILE A 450 -15.38 13.00 4.16
CA ILE A 450 -14.89 13.89 3.10
C ILE A 450 -13.60 14.57 3.57
N LEU A 451 -13.61 15.18 4.76
CA LEU A 451 -12.43 15.87 5.29
C LEU A 451 -11.24 14.94 5.50
N ILE A 452 -11.47 13.77 6.12
CA ILE A 452 -10.45 12.75 6.36
C ILE A 452 -9.85 12.27 5.03
N ASN A 453 -10.67 12.04 4.01
CA ASN A 453 -10.23 11.57 2.71
C ASN A 453 -9.42 12.63 1.96
N HIS A 454 -9.80 13.91 2.04
CA HIS A 454 -9.00 15.00 1.45
C HIS A 454 -7.62 15.12 2.11
N TYR A 455 -7.55 15.05 3.45
CA TYR A 455 -6.26 15.04 4.14
C TYR A 455 -5.44 13.79 3.82
N SER A 456 -6.07 12.61 3.79
CA SER A 456 -5.40 11.34 3.46
C SER A 456 -4.85 11.32 2.03
N LEU A 457 -5.53 11.98 1.08
CA LEU A 457 -5.01 12.21 -0.27
C LEU A 457 -3.77 13.09 -0.27
N VAL A 458 -3.77 14.19 0.50
CA VAL A 458 -2.58 15.03 0.62
C VAL A 458 -1.42 14.26 1.24
N LEU A 459 -1.69 13.43 2.26
CA LEU A 459 -0.68 12.58 2.91
C LEU A 459 -0.04 11.61 1.91
N ILE A 460 -0.81 10.89 1.09
CA ILE A 460 -0.23 9.96 0.12
C ILE A 460 0.54 10.69 -0.99
N LEU A 461 0.03 11.82 -1.47
CA LEU A 461 0.68 12.60 -2.53
C LEU A 461 1.99 13.23 -2.03
N LEU A 462 2.03 13.66 -0.77
CA LEU A 462 3.24 14.11 -0.10
C LEU A 462 4.25 12.96 0.05
N HIS A 463 3.80 11.79 0.52
CA HIS A 463 4.67 10.63 0.71
C HIS A 463 5.28 10.15 -0.60
N VAL A 464 4.51 10.18 -1.69
CA VAL A 464 4.94 9.74 -3.01
C VAL A 464 5.77 10.81 -3.74
N GLN A 465 5.47 12.11 -3.55
CA GLN A 465 6.20 13.23 -4.16
C GLN A 465 6.62 14.29 -3.12
N PRO A 466 7.72 14.05 -2.39
CA PRO A 466 8.23 14.97 -1.36
C PRO A 466 8.61 16.36 -1.90
N SER A 467 9.03 16.46 -3.17
CA SER A 467 9.36 17.75 -3.80
C SER A 467 8.19 18.72 -3.88
N SER A 468 6.94 18.23 -3.76
CA SER A 468 5.74 19.04 -3.76
C SER A 468 5.28 19.46 -2.35
N ALA A 469 6.10 19.27 -1.31
CA ALA A 469 5.71 19.50 0.08
C ALA A 469 5.14 20.90 0.36
N LYS A 470 5.79 21.97 -0.09
CA LYS A 470 5.33 23.36 0.11
C LYS A 470 3.93 23.64 -0.45
N PRO A 471 3.63 23.38 -1.74
CA PRO A 471 2.29 23.59 -2.27
C PRO A 471 1.25 22.65 -1.63
N ARG A 472 1.63 21.44 -1.23
CA ARG A 472 0.74 20.50 -0.52
C ARG A 472 0.34 21.01 0.87
N LEU A 473 1.28 21.59 1.60
CA LEU A 473 1.00 22.22 2.88
C LEU A 473 0.04 23.41 2.71
N ALA A 474 0.28 24.27 1.72
CA ALA A 474 -0.62 25.38 1.42
C ALA A 474 -2.04 24.90 1.05
N GLN A 475 -2.14 23.80 0.29
CA GLN A 475 -3.40 23.16 -0.03
C GLN A 475 -4.08 22.57 1.22
N ALA A 476 -3.35 21.91 2.11
CA ALA A 476 -3.90 21.37 3.36
C ALA A 476 -4.44 22.48 4.30
N LYS A 477 -3.74 23.62 4.37
CA LYS A 477 -4.20 24.80 5.12
C LYS A 477 -5.47 25.41 4.52
N SER A 478 -5.64 25.37 3.20
CA SER A 478 -6.79 26.00 2.53
C SER A 478 -8.09 25.20 2.61
N PHE A 479 -8.06 23.95 3.07
CA PHE A 479 -9.26 23.12 3.16
C PHE A 479 -10.28 23.65 4.17
N CYS A 480 -9.83 24.07 5.36
CA CYS A 480 -10.72 24.54 6.42
C CYS A 480 -10.04 25.61 7.30
N THR A 481 -10.80 26.61 7.72
CA THR A 481 -10.37 27.59 8.73
C THR A 481 -10.62 27.03 10.12
N PHE A 482 -9.58 26.74 10.91
CA PHE A 482 -9.70 26.09 12.23
C PHE A 482 -10.66 26.80 13.21
N SER A 483 -10.71 28.13 13.15
CA SER A 483 -11.61 28.96 13.95
C SER A 483 -13.08 28.85 13.53
N GLU A 484 -13.41 28.25 12.39
CA GLU A 484 -14.78 28.19 11.85
C GLU A 484 -15.36 26.79 11.81
N VAL A 485 -14.61 25.75 12.21
CA VAL A 485 -15.05 24.35 12.16
C VAL A 485 -15.51 23.81 13.51
N ASP A 486 -16.31 22.75 13.46
CA ASP A 486 -16.79 22.02 14.64
C ASP A 486 -15.68 21.22 15.34
N TRP A 487 -15.95 20.78 16.57
CA TRP A 487 -14.97 20.06 17.39
C TRP A 487 -14.48 18.74 16.78
N SER A 488 -15.32 18.04 16.01
CA SER A 488 -14.93 16.77 15.38
C SER A 488 -13.95 17.00 14.24
N SER A 489 -14.22 18.01 13.40
CA SER A 489 -13.30 18.42 12.33
C SER A 489 -11.98 18.96 12.87
N ARG A 490 -11.98 19.72 13.98
CA ARG A 490 -10.74 20.17 14.64
C ARG A 490 -9.84 18.98 15.04
N LYS A 491 -10.43 17.90 15.58
CA LYS A 491 -9.70 16.67 15.93
C LYS A 491 -9.09 16.00 14.68
N VAL A 492 -9.81 16.01 13.55
CA VAL A 492 -9.30 15.50 12.26
C VAL A 492 -8.10 16.32 11.79
N ILE A 493 -8.18 17.65 11.84
CA ILE A 493 -7.08 18.55 11.44
C ILE A 493 -5.82 18.26 12.26
N ILE A 494 -5.94 18.15 13.59
CA ILE A 494 -4.81 17.87 14.48
C ILE A 494 -4.16 16.51 14.14
N ARG A 495 -4.96 15.47 13.92
CA ARG A 495 -4.46 14.14 13.50
C ARG A 495 -3.79 14.21 12.13
N ALA A 496 -4.37 14.92 11.16
CA ALA A 496 -3.77 15.11 9.84
C ALA A 496 -2.41 15.80 9.93
N MET A 497 -2.29 16.84 10.76
CA MET A 497 -1.02 17.54 11.00
C MET A 497 0.03 16.64 11.63
N MET A 498 -0.37 15.83 12.62
CA MET A 498 0.50 14.84 13.22
C MET A 498 1.10 13.90 12.17
N TYR A 499 0.25 13.35 11.29
CA TYR A 499 0.71 12.47 10.21
C TYR A 499 1.55 13.19 9.16
N MET A 500 1.24 14.45 8.83
CA MET A 500 2.06 15.26 7.92
C MET A 500 3.48 15.45 8.48
N VAL A 501 3.63 15.77 9.76
CA VAL A 501 4.96 15.92 10.37
C VAL A 501 5.75 14.62 10.29
N ILE A 502 5.12 13.47 10.56
CA ILE A 502 5.78 12.16 10.48
C ILE A 502 6.25 11.87 9.05
N ILE A 503 5.45 12.19 8.02
CA ILE A 503 5.86 12.03 6.62
C ILE A 503 6.98 13.01 6.25
N TYR A 504 6.95 14.25 6.74
CA TYR A 504 8.06 15.21 6.55
C TYR A 504 9.35 14.69 7.14
N ARG A 505 9.31 14.15 8.37
CA ARG A 505 10.48 13.56 9.04
C ARG A 505 11.00 12.34 8.30
N HIS A 506 10.12 11.43 7.88
CA HIS A 506 10.46 10.26 7.06
C HIS A 506 11.25 10.67 5.79
N HIS A 507 10.87 11.77 5.15
CA HIS A 507 11.54 12.29 3.94
C HIS A 507 12.63 13.34 4.22
N SER A 508 13.00 13.55 5.49
CA SER A 508 14.01 14.56 5.91
C SER A 508 13.73 15.98 5.42
N LEU A 509 12.46 16.38 5.38
CA LEU A 509 12.00 17.71 4.95
C LEU A 509 11.96 18.69 6.13
N ASP A 510 12.04 19.99 5.83
CA ASP A 510 11.94 21.06 6.84
C ASP A 510 10.53 21.15 7.46
N ILE A 511 10.47 20.99 8.79
CA ILE A 511 9.20 20.98 9.55
C ILE A 511 8.75 22.37 10.05
N THR A 512 9.56 23.41 9.86
CA THR A 512 9.31 24.76 10.42
C THR A 512 7.90 25.28 10.11
N ALA A 513 7.47 25.23 8.85
CA ALA A 513 6.15 25.72 8.44
C ALA A 513 4.96 24.91 9.01
N LEU A 514 5.18 23.64 9.37
CA LEU A 514 4.18 22.82 10.06
C LEU A 514 4.09 23.18 11.54
N MET A 515 5.23 23.49 12.16
CA MET A 515 5.28 23.95 13.55
C MET A 515 4.63 25.34 13.70
N ASP A 516 4.86 26.24 12.74
CA ASP A 516 4.15 27.52 12.65
C ASP A 516 2.63 27.33 12.56
N TRP A 517 2.19 26.31 11.81
CA TRP A 517 0.77 25.99 11.73
C TRP A 517 0.22 25.46 13.05
N PHE A 518 0.96 24.60 13.78
CA PHE A 518 0.56 24.17 15.12
C PHE A 518 0.47 25.36 16.09
N ALA A 519 1.42 26.30 16.00
CA ALA A 519 1.41 27.53 16.77
C ALA A 519 0.13 28.35 16.52
N GLU A 520 -0.26 28.56 15.26
CA GLU A 520 -1.51 29.21 14.88
C GLU A 520 -2.74 28.53 15.53
N LEU A 521 -2.78 27.18 15.58
CA LEU A 521 -3.90 26.45 16.19
C LEU A 521 -3.95 26.64 17.71
N ILE A 522 -2.79 26.57 18.38
CA ILE A 522 -2.69 26.77 19.82
C ILE A 522 -3.13 28.19 20.19
N ASP A 523 -2.67 29.20 19.44
CA ASP A 523 -3.04 30.60 19.68
C ASP A 523 -4.54 30.84 19.51
N VAL A 524 -5.18 30.22 18.51
CA VAL A 524 -6.64 30.26 18.36
C VAL A 524 -7.35 29.65 19.58
N LEU A 525 -6.89 28.49 20.07
CA LEU A 525 -7.49 27.83 21.23
C LEU A 525 -7.29 28.62 22.54
N LEU A 526 -6.11 29.20 22.73
CA LEU A 526 -5.82 30.04 23.90
C LEU A 526 -6.66 31.32 23.88
N ASN A 527 -6.84 31.95 22.72
CA ASN A 527 -7.71 33.12 22.57
C ASN A 527 -9.19 32.77 22.81
N GLU A 528 -9.68 31.66 22.25
CA GLU A 528 -11.04 31.17 22.51
C GLU A 528 -11.24 30.85 24.01
N LEU A 529 -10.24 30.28 24.68
CA LEU A 529 -10.29 30.03 26.11
C LEU A 529 -10.39 31.31 26.94
N ASN A 530 -9.53 32.30 26.66
CA ASN A 530 -9.55 33.58 27.36
C ASN A 530 -10.90 34.29 27.24
N VAL A 531 -11.55 34.19 26.08
CA VAL A 531 -12.91 34.71 25.88
C VAL A 531 -13.92 33.94 26.73
N VAL A 532 -13.86 32.61 26.73
CA VAL A 532 -14.76 31.77 27.54
C VAL A 532 -14.56 32.01 29.04
N GLU A 533 -13.34 32.23 29.51
CA GLU A 533 -13.05 32.53 30.92
C GLU A 533 -13.59 33.90 31.34
N LYS A 534 -13.47 34.92 30.49
CA LYS A 534 -14.10 36.23 30.75
C LYS A 534 -15.62 36.14 30.84
N ILE A 535 -16.23 35.27 30.03
CA ILE A 535 -17.67 35.01 30.08
C ILE A 535 -18.04 34.28 31.37
N ILE A 536 -17.30 33.24 31.77
CA ILE A 536 -17.56 32.50 33.03
C ILE A 536 -17.43 33.41 34.26
N SER A 537 -16.47 34.34 34.25
CA SER A 537 -16.23 35.24 35.37
C SER A 537 -17.23 36.40 35.48
N SER A 538 -18.10 36.62 34.47
CA SER A 538 -19.13 37.66 34.56
C SER A 538 -20.37 37.14 35.29
N THR A 539 -20.83 37.92 36.26
CA THR A 539 -21.88 37.54 37.23
C THR A 539 -23.30 37.50 36.65
N ASP A 540 -23.52 38.05 35.45
CA ASP A 540 -24.87 38.32 34.90
C ASP A 540 -25.36 37.30 33.87
N ILE A 541 -24.79 36.08 33.83
CA ILE A 541 -25.09 35.10 32.77
C ILE A 541 -26.15 34.08 33.20
N GLU A 542 -27.15 33.88 32.33
CA GLU A 542 -28.14 32.79 32.45
C GLU A 542 -27.47 31.41 32.58
N GLN A 543 -27.98 30.57 33.48
CA GLN A 543 -27.43 29.23 33.77
C GLN A 543 -27.23 28.35 32.52
N TYR A 544 -28.09 28.47 31.51
CA TYR A 544 -27.95 27.74 30.24
C TYR A 544 -26.68 28.16 29.46
N ASN A 545 -26.43 29.47 29.35
CA ASN A 545 -25.25 30.01 28.68
C ASN A 545 -23.98 29.71 29.47
N MET A 546 -24.06 29.69 30.80
CA MET A 546 -22.96 29.27 31.67
C MET A 546 -22.57 27.80 31.43
N ASN A 547 -23.55 26.89 31.40
CA ASN A 547 -23.31 25.47 31.13
C ASN A 547 -22.74 25.22 29.72
N LYS A 548 -23.20 25.98 28.71
CA LYS A 548 -22.65 25.94 27.35
C LYS A 548 -21.18 26.39 27.31
N SER A 549 -20.85 27.49 27.99
CA SER A 549 -19.48 28.00 28.12
C SER A 549 -18.56 27.03 28.85
N LEU A 550 -19.03 26.37 29.92
CA LEU A 550 -18.29 25.32 30.62
C LEU A 550 -18.02 24.11 29.72
N ARG A 551 -19.00 23.69 28.91
CA ARG A 551 -18.80 22.61 27.93
C ARG A 551 -17.77 23.00 26.88
N ASN A 552 -17.84 24.23 26.35
CA ASN A 552 -16.85 24.73 25.40
C ASN A 552 -15.45 24.78 26.02
N LYS A 553 -15.31 25.25 27.28
CA LYS A 553 -14.02 25.21 28.01
C LYS A 553 -13.45 23.78 28.05
N LYS A 554 -14.28 22.79 28.37
CA LYS A 554 -13.86 21.37 28.38
C LYS A 554 -13.41 20.89 27.01
N GLU A 555 -14.13 21.19 25.93
CA GLU A 555 -13.75 20.80 24.57
C GLU A 555 -12.46 21.48 24.10
N ILE A 556 -12.23 22.75 24.45
CA ILE A 556 -10.97 23.46 24.18
C ILE A 556 -9.81 22.76 24.88
N VAL A 557 -9.95 22.44 26.18
CA VAL A 557 -8.94 21.72 26.96
C VAL A 557 -8.65 20.34 26.38
N VAL A 558 -9.67 19.59 25.96
CA VAL A 558 -9.50 18.28 25.29
C VAL A 558 -8.76 18.44 23.95
N THR A 559 -9.05 19.49 23.19
CA THR A 559 -8.41 19.76 21.90
C THR A 559 -6.94 20.15 22.08
N LEU A 560 -6.63 21.02 23.06
CA LEU A 560 -5.24 21.34 23.44
C LEU A 560 -4.48 20.08 23.89
N ARG A 561 -5.12 19.22 24.69
CA ARG A 561 -4.54 17.94 25.11
C ARG A 561 -4.22 17.03 23.92
N MET A 562 -5.10 17.01 22.92
CA MET A 562 -4.88 16.24 21.70
C MET A 562 -3.65 16.75 20.94
N ILE A 563 -3.45 18.07 20.83
CA ILE A 563 -2.25 18.66 20.21
C ILE A 563 -0.99 18.22 20.96
N LEU A 564 -0.99 18.31 22.30
CA LEU A 564 0.17 17.89 23.11
C LEU A 564 0.49 16.40 22.95
N ARG A 565 -0.54 15.53 22.97
CA ARG A 565 -0.35 14.10 22.70
C ARG A 565 0.15 13.84 21.28
N SER A 566 -0.32 14.61 20.30
CA SER A 566 0.23 14.54 18.94
C SER A 566 1.72 14.86 18.91
N PHE A 567 2.20 15.85 19.67
CA PHE A 567 3.64 16.09 19.81
C PHE A 567 4.37 14.92 20.45
N GLN A 568 3.84 14.31 21.52
CA GLN A 568 4.43 13.11 22.13
C GLN A 568 4.58 12.00 21.09
N HIS A 569 3.53 11.72 20.31
CA HIS A 569 3.58 10.72 19.24
C HIS A 569 4.61 11.08 18.17
N ILE A 570 4.62 12.32 17.68
CA ILE A 570 5.60 12.79 16.69
C ILE A 570 7.03 12.57 17.18
N ILE A 571 7.32 12.86 18.46
CA ILE A 571 8.67 12.70 19.04
C ILE A 571 9.08 11.22 19.03
N VAL A 572 8.18 10.32 19.47
CA VAL A 572 8.44 8.86 19.55
C VAL A 572 8.55 8.19 18.18
N THR A 573 7.80 8.65 17.18
CA THR A 573 7.79 8.06 15.82
C THR A 573 8.57 8.91 14.82
N PRO A 574 9.88 8.64 14.61
CA PRO A 574 10.70 9.40 13.69
C PRO A 574 10.43 9.10 12.21
N SER A 575 9.96 7.91 11.90
CA SER A 575 9.74 7.43 10.53
C SER A 575 8.51 6.52 10.46
N LEU A 576 8.04 6.27 9.24
CA LEU A 576 7.07 5.21 8.91
C LEU A 576 7.73 3.82 8.88
N ASP A 577 9.05 3.76 8.88
CA ASP A 577 9.80 2.51 8.95
C ASP A 577 10.04 2.12 10.42
N LYS A 578 9.69 0.88 10.77
CA LYS A 578 9.89 0.35 12.11
C LYS A 578 11.38 0.14 12.38
N GLY A 579 11.89 0.68 13.49
CA GLY A 579 13.25 0.43 13.97
C GLY A 579 14.28 1.53 13.68
N VAL A 580 13.89 2.64 13.06
CA VAL A 580 14.77 3.82 12.95
C VAL A 580 14.74 4.58 14.26
N ASN A 581 15.84 4.56 15.01
CA ASN A 581 16.03 5.44 16.17
C ASN A 581 16.78 6.69 15.71
N ALA A 582 16.07 7.82 15.64
CA ALA A 582 16.66 9.10 15.25
C ALA A 582 16.54 10.11 16.39
N TYR A 583 17.56 10.96 16.52
CA TYR A 583 17.50 12.10 17.43
C TYR A 583 16.29 12.99 17.10
N PRO A 584 15.50 13.41 18.09
CA PRO A 584 14.32 14.23 17.86
C PRO A 584 14.71 15.63 17.35
N ASP A 585 13.98 16.14 16.35
CA ASP A 585 14.28 17.46 15.76
C ASP A 585 14.05 18.58 16.78
N THR A 586 15.05 19.45 16.98
CA THR A 586 15.00 20.58 17.92
C THR A 586 13.88 21.56 17.57
N LYS A 587 13.50 21.64 16.28
CA LYS A 587 12.38 22.46 15.80
C LYS A 587 11.02 22.06 16.36
N LEU A 588 10.88 20.84 16.92
CA LEU A 588 9.64 20.41 17.60
C LEU A 588 9.38 21.19 18.89
N LEU A 589 10.42 21.79 19.49
CA LEU A 589 10.36 22.53 20.75
C LEU A 589 9.92 23.99 20.57
N HIS A 590 8.84 24.19 19.82
CA HIS A 590 8.32 25.52 19.52
C HIS A 590 7.83 26.25 20.78
N THR A 591 8.13 27.56 20.87
CA THR A 591 7.82 28.44 22.02
C THR A 591 6.34 28.45 22.42
N CYS A 592 5.44 28.18 21.47
CA CYS A 592 4.00 28.15 21.71
C CYS A 592 3.56 27.13 22.77
N TRP A 593 4.21 25.97 22.87
CA TRP A 593 3.88 25.00 23.91
C TRP A 593 4.94 24.92 25.01
N THR A 594 6.21 25.17 24.68
CA THR A 594 7.30 25.15 25.66
C THR A 594 7.34 26.38 26.56
N LYS A 595 6.75 27.51 26.13
CA LYS A 595 6.65 28.73 26.94
C LYS A 595 5.20 29.15 27.15
N ASN A 596 4.43 29.40 26.09
CA ASN A 596 3.12 30.05 26.23
C ASN A 596 2.12 29.18 27.00
N ILE A 597 2.14 27.85 26.82
CA ILE A 597 1.30 26.93 27.60
C ILE A 597 1.84 26.75 29.02
N LEU A 598 3.16 26.62 29.23
CA LEU A 598 3.76 26.44 30.56
C LEU A 598 3.60 27.68 31.46
N GLU A 599 3.68 28.88 30.91
CA GLU A 599 3.49 30.13 31.65
C GLU A 599 2.00 30.49 31.86
N SER A 600 1.10 29.82 31.15
CA SER A 600 -0.35 30.03 31.26
C SER A 600 -0.92 29.43 32.55
N PRO A 601 -1.98 30.01 33.16
CA PRO A 601 -2.68 29.40 34.29
C PRO A 601 -3.23 27.99 33.99
N LEU A 602 -3.32 27.61 32.72
CA LEU A 602 -3.65 26.25 32.29
C LEU A 602 -2.65 25.20 32.79
N ALA A 603 -1.37 25.54 32.92
CA ALA A 603 -0.35 24.61 33.40
C ALA A 603 -0.51 24.27 34.90
N LEU A 604 -1.27 25.08 35.65
CA LEU A 604 -1.66 24.75 37.03
C LEU A 604 -2.73 23.65 37.09
N THR A 605 -3.47 23.45 35.99
CA THR A 605 -4.41 22.34 35.90
C THR A 605 -3.67 21.05 35.63
N SER A 606 -3.96 20.01 36.43
CA SER A 606 -3.31 18.69 36.34
C SER A 606 -3.36 18.11 34.93
N ASP A 607 -4.43 18.38 34.21
CA ASP A 607 -4.77 17.77 32.94
C ASP A 607 -3.88 18.20 31.77
N ILE A 608 -3.60 19.51 31.65
CA ILE A 608 -2.75 20.06 30.59
C ILE A 608 -1.30 20.02 31.04
N GLY A 609 -1.04 20.40 32.30
CA GLY A 609 0.29 20.44 32.87
C GLY A 609 1.03 19.10 32.78
N ILE A 610 0.38 17.99 33.15
CA ILE A 610 0.97 16.64 33.04
C ILE A 610 1.33 16.33 31.58
N GLU A 611 0.51 16.72 30.62
CA GLU A 611 0.71 16.36 29.21
C GLU A 611 1.84 17.18 28.57
N VAL A 612 2.03 18.44 28.98
CA VAL A 612 3.21 19.22 28.58
C VAL A 612 4.48 18.63 29.16
N ILE A 613 4.48 18.26 30.46
CA ILE A 613 5.64 17.62 31.10
C ILE A 613 5.99 16.31 30.38
N LYS A 614 4.98 15.49 30.07
CA LYS A 614 5.19 14.25 29.31
C LYS A 614 5.81 14.52 27.94
N CYS A 615 5.48 15.60 27.24
CA CYS A 615 6.16 15.96 25.99
C CYS A 615 7.66 16.17 26.20
N VAL A 616 8.03 16.90 27.25
CA VAL A 616 9.44 17.17 27.59
C VAL A 616 10.15 15.89 28.03
N GLU A 617 9.54 15.09 28.91
CA GLU A 617 10.05 13.78 29.33
C GLU A 617 10.28 12.87 28.11
N THR A 618 9.30 12.78 27.20
CA THR A 618 9.41 11.98 25.97
C THR A 618 10.57 12.44 25.08
N PHE A 619 10.81 13.75 24.99
CA PHE A 619 11.96 14.28 24.25
C PHE A 619 13.29 13.90 24.90
N LEU A 620 13.38 14.05 26.23
CA LEU A 620 14.56 13.63 27.01
C LEU A 620 14.81 12.13 26.90
N ASP A 621 13.77 11.30 26.90
CA ASP A 621 13.86 9.87 26.70
C ASP A 621 14.39 9.54 25.30
N MET A 622 13.81 10.11 24.25
CA MET A 622 14.28 9.86 22.88
C MET A 622 15.71 10.36 22.66
N ARG A 623 16.10 11.49 23.28
CA ARG A 623 17.51 11.93 23.33
C ARG A 623 18.39 10.87 23.98
N ARG A 624 18.03 10.36 25.17
CA ARG A 624 18.80 9.35 25.89
C ARG A 624 18.97 8.05 25.09
N HIS A 625 17.98 7.67 24.29
CA HIS A 625 18.07 6.49 23.42
C HIS A 625 18.89 6.75 22.14
N ALA A 626 18.98 8.00 21.69
CA ALA A 626 19.71 8.37 20.48
C ALA A 626 21.18 8.76 20.73
N MET A 627 21.51 9.27 21.93
CA MET A 627 22.87 9.61 22.32
C MET A 627 23.64 8.35 22.72
N PRO A 628 24.90 8.18 22.27
CA PRO A 628 25.77 7.15 22.82
C PRO A 628 25.95 7.40 24.32
N VAL A 629 26.04 6.33 25.12
CA VAL A 629 26.32 6.44 26.55
C VAL A 629 27.64 7.19 26.70
N SER A 630 27.55 8.43 27.18
CA SER A 630 28.71 9.28 27.39
C SER A 630 29.57 8.67 28.49
N THR A 631 30.56 7.87 28.12
CA THR A 631 31.72 7.58 28.97
C THR A 631 32.54 8.87 29.04
N ARG A 632 32.13 9.82 29.88
CA ARG A 632 32.89 11.08 30.06
C ARG A 632 33.56 11.10 31.42
N LYS A 633 34.90 11.11 31.34
CA LYS A 633 35.90 11.63 32.28
C LYS A 633 35.73 11.18 33.72
N THR A 634 36.28 10.01 34.03
CA THR A 634 36.86 9.74 35.35
C THR A 634 37.99 10.76 35.53
N TYR A 635 37.71 11.89 36.18
CA TYR A 635 38.77 12.58 36.90
C TYR A 635 39.09 11.68 38.08
N GLU A 636 40.04 10.76 37.89
CA GLU A 636 40.72 10.14 39.02
C GLU A 636 41.49 11.26 39.70
N GLU A 637 40.92 11.78 40.79
CA GLU A 637 41.68 12.50 41.80
C GLU A 637 42.71 11.51 42.33
N THR A 638 43.95 11.64 41.87
CA THR A 638 45.10 10.96 42.45
C THR A 638 45.20 11.38 43.91
N ALA A 639 44.75 10.49 44.80
CA ALA A 639 45.17 10.50 46.19
C ALA A 639 46.68 10.24 46.19
N GLU A 640 47.44 11.18 46.74
CA GLU A 640 48.85 11.04 47.06
C GLU A 640 49.05 9.78 47.92
N ASP A 641 49.60 8.72 47.33
CA ASP A 641 50.28 7.67 48.07
C ASP A 641 51.64 7.44 47.38
N ASP A 642 52.67 7.90 48.07
CA ASP A 642 54.08 7.68 47.76
C ASP A 642 54.37 6.18 47.67
N ASN A 643 54.74 5.68 46.48
CA ASN A 643 55.68 4.56 46.33
C ASN A 643 56.35 4.64 44.96
N ASP A 644 57.66 4.91 44.99
CA ASP A 644 58.59 4.72 43.88
C ASP A 644 58.71 3.22 43.54
N ASP A 645 58.40 2.83 42.30
CA ASP A 645 59.20 1.88 41.50
C ASP A 645 58.62 1.77 40.08
N ASP A 646 59.49 2.00 39.10
CA ASP A 646 59.19 2.19 37.67
C ASP A 646 58.57 0.96 36.97
N GLU A 647 57.37 1.11 36.42
CA GLU A 647 56.94 0.38 35.21
C GLU A 647 56.28 1.40 34.28
N PHE A 648 56.79 1.52 33.04
CA PHE A 648 56.32 2.46 32.02
C PHE A 648 54.81 2.29 31.78
N GLU A 649 53.99 3.05 32.49
CA GLU A 649 52.59 3.27 32.12
C GLU A 649 52.60 3.99 30.76
N MET A 650 52.13 3.26 29.75
CA MET A 650 51.80 3.83 28.45
C MET A 650 50.94 5.07 28.67
N PHE A 651 51.39 6.19 28.12
CA PHE A 651 50.56 7.36 27.88
C PHE A 651 49.31 6.93 27.12
N ASP A 652 48.21 6.66 27.83
CA ASP A 652 46.88 6.51 27.26
C ASP A 652 46.35 7.92 26.95
N LEU A 653 47.04 8.59 26.02
CA LEU A 653 46.56 9.82 25.41
C LEU A 653 45.31 9.46 24.63
N ASP A 654 44.15 9.94 25.07
CA ASP A 654 42.93 9.88 24.27
C ASP A 654 43.17 10.69 23.00
N ILE A 655 43.47 9.98 21.91
CA ILE A 655 43.74 10.54 20.58
C ILE A 655 42.50 11.32 20.06
N ASN A 656 41.33 11.16 20.68
CA ASN A 656 40.12 11.91 20.36
C ASN A 656 39.83 13.05 21.35
N ASP A 657 40.77 13.43 22.24
CA ASP A 657 40.58 14.57 23.14
C ASP A 657 40.39 15.86 22.30
N PRO A 658 39.21 16.52 22.38
CA PRO A 658 38.95 17.74 21.63
C PRO A 658 39.96 18.85 21.90
N HIS A 659 40.52 18.88 23.12
CA HIS A 659 41.53 19.86 23.51
C HIS A 659 42.90 19.57 22.89
N LEU A 660 43.25 18.28 22.72
CA LEU A 660 44.46 17.85 22.03
C LEU A 660 44.36 18.12 20.52
N ASN A 661 43.20 17.89 19.93
CA ASN A 661 42.95 18.15 18.50
C ASN A 661 42.91 19.66 18.19
N GLU A 662 42.35 20.48 19.08
CA GLU A 662 42.41 21.95 18.99
C GLU A 662 43.85 22.48 19.13
N LEU A 663 44.67 21.87 20.00
CA LEU A 663 46.09 22.20 20.16
C LEU A 663 46.94 21.76 18.96
N LEU A 664 46.56 20.66 18.30
CA LEU A 664 47.20 20.13 17.08
C LEU A 664 46.75 20.84 15.80
N GLY A 665 45.73 21.71 15.87
CA GLY A 665 45.24 22.49 14.74
C GLY A 665 44.47 21.67 13.70
N GLU A 666 43.98 20.47 14.06
CA GLU A 666 43.03 19.72 13.22
C GLU A 666 41.63 20.32 13.36
N GLU A 667 40.97 20.59 12.23
CA GLU A 667 39.56 20.96 12.22
C GLU A 667 38.76 19.76 12.75
N VAL A 668 38.29 19.84 13.99
CA VAL A 668 37.42 18.82 14.59
C VAL A 668 36.16 18.74 13.73
N ASP A 669 35.96 17.63 13.02
CA ASP A 669 34.68 17.30 12.41
C ASP A 669 33.64 17.14 13.53
N VAL A 670 32.99 18.25 13.91
CA VAL A 670 31.98 18.26 14.96
C VAL A 670 30.84 17.36 14.52
N ASP A 671 30.58 16.30 15.30
CA ASP A 671 29.50 15.36 15.01
C ASP A 671 28.17 16.16 14.89
N PRO A 672 27.44 16.07 13.76
CA PRO A 672 26.16 16.75 13.57
C PRO A 672 25.13 16.47 14.68
N LEU A 673 25.29 15.36 15.42
CA LEU A 673 24.47 15.03 16.58
C LEU A 673 24.76 15.94 17.79
N GLN A 674 26.02 16.29 18.03
CA GLN A 674 26.43 17.15 19.15
C GLN A 674 25.93 18.58 18.96
N LEU A 675 25.99 19.12 17.75
CA LEU A 675 25.44 20.45 17.43
C LEU A 675 23.94 20.54 17.71
N LYS A 676 23.17 19.49 17.36
CA LYS A 676 21.73 19.42 17.66
C LYS A 676 21.46 19.32 19.16
N ASP A 677 22.35 18.69 19.91
CA ASP A 677 22.22 18.58 21.37
C ASP A 677 22.57 19.91 22.07
N GLU A 678 23.55 20.66 21.56
CA GLU A 678 23.87 22.01 22.02
C GLU A 678 22.71 22.98 21.77
N GLU A 679 22.12 22.96 20.57
CA GLU A 679 20.91 23.74 20.24
C GLU A 679 19.77 23.41 21.21
N PHE A 680 19.57 22.13 21.52
CA PHE A 680 18.57 21.69 22.48
C PHE A 680 18.83 22.23 23.88
N ALA A 681 20.07 22.16 24.36
CA ALA A 681 20.46 22.68 25.68
C ALA A 681 20.21 24.19 25.78
N GLN A 682 20.48 24.95 24.71
CA GLN A 682 20.16 26.38 24.65
C GLN A 682 18.65 26.66 24.76
N ILE A 683 17.82 25.88 24.06
CA ILE A 683 16.35 26.00 24.13
C ILE A 683 15.85 25.69 25.55
N ILE A 684 16.38 24.65 26.20
CA ILE A 684 16.03 24.32 27.59
C ILE A 684 16.33 25.49 28.52
N LYS A 685 17.54 26.05 28.44
CA LYS A 685 17.98 27.18 29.29
C LYS A 685 17.11 28.41 29.07
N ALA A 686 16.74 28.69 27.83
CA ALA A 686 16.00 29.90 27.48
C ALA A 686 14.50 29.84 27.82
N HIS A 687 13.86 28.67 27.68
CA HIS A 687 12.40 28.57 27.68
C HIS A 687 11.83 27.52 28.63
N ILE A 688 12.43 26.32 28.71
CA ILE A 688 11.81 25.18 29.40
C ILE A 688 12.12 25.19 30.90
N SER A 689 13.40 25.25 31.29
CA SER A 689 13.79 25.23 32.72
C SER A 689 13.19 26.40 33.52
N PRO A 690 13.24 27.65 33.02
CA PRO A 690 12.66 28.78 33.76
C PRO A 690 11.14 28.67 33.92
N ALA A 691 10.44 28.16 32.89
CA ALA A 691 8.99 28.02 32.91
C ALA A 691 8.55 26.92 33.88
N ILE A 692 9.26 25.77 33.92
CA ILE A 692 9.02 24.70 34.88
C ILE A 692 9.26 25.18 36.32
N HIS A 693 10.36 25.91 36.57
CA HIS A 693 10.65 26.46 37.89
C HIS A 693 9.57 27.45 38.35
N LYS A 694 9.13 28.34 37.46
CA LYS A 694 8.03 29.29 37.74
C LYS A 694 6.73 28.55 38.06
N LEU A 695 6.41 27.48 37.33
CA LEU A 695 5.24 26.65 37.58
C LEU A 695 5.32 25.95 38.94
N LEU A 696 6.49 25.39 39.29
CA LEU A 696 6.74 24.76 40.59
C LEU A 696 6.54 25.75 41.74
N SER A 697 7.03 26.97 41.59
CA SER A 697 6.82 28.05 42.56
C SER A 697 5.33 28.40 42.70
N ASN A 698 4.62 28.56 41.57
CA ASN A 698 3.20 28.93 41.56
C ASN A 698 2.28 27.86 42.18
N ILE A 699 2.59 26.56 42.03
CA ILE A 699 1.80 25.47 42.61
C ILE A 699 1.87 25.46 44.16
N HIS A 700 2.90 26.08 44.73
CA HIS A 700 3.10 26.19 46.18
C HIS A 700 2.62 27.53 46.77
N ILE A 701 1.95 28.36 45.98
CA ILE A 701 1.25 29.56 46.45
C ILE A 701 -0.13 29.14 46.99
N PRO A 702 -0.48 29.48 48.24
CA PRO A 702 -1.79 29.14 48.81
C PRO A 702 -2.92 29.92 48.11
N ASN A 703 -4.05 29.23 47.85
CA ASN A 703 -5.27 29.85 47.33
C ASN A 703 -5.99 30.67 48.43
N GLU A 704 -7.07 31.38 48.08
CA GLU A 704 -7.90 32.16 49.02
C GLU A 704 -8.43 31.33 50.21
N ASP A 705 -8.58 30.01 50.04
CA ASP A 705 -9.00 29.05 51.06
C ASP A 705 -7.85 28.53 51.96
N GLY A 706 -6.61 28.98 51.75
CA GLY A 706 -5.43 28.56 52.51
C GLY A 706 -4.84 27.20 52.12
N THR A 707 -5.49 26.44 51.23
CA THR A 707 -4.97 25.20 50.65
C THR A 707 -4.05 25.48 49.47
N CYS A 708 -2.90 24.80 49.40
CA CYS A 708 -2.02 24.89 48.24
C CYS A 708 -2.47 23.89 47.16
N PRO A 709 -2.44 24.26 45.87
CA PRO A 709 -2.69 23.32 44.76
C PRO A 709 -1.77 22.08 44.78
N SER A 710 -0.62 22.15 45.46
CA SER A 710 0.28 21.01 45.69
C SER A 710 -0.32 19.91 46.56
N ASP A 711 -1.13 20.28 47.55
CA ASP A 711 -1.59 19.35 48.60
C ASP A 711 -2.67 18.44 48.05
N GLU A 712 -3.42 18.90 47.05
CA GLU A 712 -4.42 18.12 46.32
C GLU A 712 -3.80 17.15 45.31
N ARG A 713 -2.54 17.36 44.88
CA ARG A 713 -1.95 16.68 43.71
C ARG A 713 -0.44 16.38 43.84
N PRO A 714 -0.03 15.54 44.82
CA PRO A 714 1.38 15.24 45.07
C PRO A 714 2.09 14.59 43.87
N PHE A 715 1.40 13.71 43.12
CA PHE A 715 1.96 13.02 41.95
C PHE A 715 2.35 13.99 40.81
N TYR A 716 1.59 15.06 40.63
CA TYR A 716 1.90 16.06 39.60
C TYR A 716 3.15 16.86 39.95
N VAL A 717 3.30 17.24 41.22
CA VAL A 717 4.48 17.94 41.74
C VAL A 717 5.73 17.07 41.61
N GLU A 718 5.65 15.78 41.94
CA GLU A 718 6.76 14.85 41.79
C GLU A 718 7.23 14.75 40.32
N LYS A 719 6.30 14.56 39.37
CA LYS A 719 6.62 14.58 37.94
C LYS A 719 7.28 15.88 37.48
N LEU A 720 6.82 17.02 37.99
CA LEU A 720 7.40 18.32 37.67
C LEU A 720 8.86 18.42 38.16
N ILE A 721 9.14 17.94 39.37
CA ILE A 721 10.51 17.90 39.93
C ILE A 721 11.40 16.96 39.11
N ASN A 722 10.90 15.78 38.73
CA ASN A 722 11.65 14.80 37.93
C ASN A 722 12.02 15.37 36.55
N CYS A 723 11.06 15.98 35.87
CA CYS A 723 11.29 16.64 34.58
C CYS A 723 12.28 17.81 34.72
N TRP A 724 12.16 18.60 35.78
CA TRP A 724 13.07 19.71 36.06
C TRP A 724 14.52 19.22 36.28
N ALA A 725 14.71 18.15 37.05
CA ALA A 725 16.01 17.52 37.25
C ALA A 725 16.60 16.96 35.95
N GLY A 726 15.76 16.36 35.08
CA GLY A 726 16.16 15.91 33.76
C GLY A 726 16.65 17.05 32.85
N CYS A 727 15.96 18.20 32.86
CA CYS A 727 16.40 19.41 32.16
C CYS A 727 17.71 19.96 32.74
N ALA A 728 17.85 20.03 34.06
CA ALA A 728 19.06 20.49 34.73
C ALA A 728 20.27 19.62 34.38
N HIS A 729 20.09 18.29 34.34
CA HIS A 729 21.14 17.35 33.94
C HIS A 729 21.67 17.62 32.53
N VAL A 730 20.79 17.90 31.55
CA VAL A 730 21.23 18.26 30.19
C VAL A 730 22.03 19.57 30.20
N LEU A 731 21.63 20.57 30.99
CA LEU A 731 22.36 21.84 31.09
C LEU A 731 23.74 21.70 31.72
N VAL A 732 23.88 20.80 32.70
CA VAL A 732 25.17 20.47 33.32
C VAL A 732 26.06 19.69 32.37
N GLN A 733 25.52 18.77 31.57
CA GLN A 733 26.29 18.00 30.57
C GLN A 733 26.97 18.89 29.50
N HIS A 734 26.38 20.05 29.22
CA HIS A 734 26.85 21.03 28.24
C HIS A 734 27.59 22.22 28.87
N ASP A 735 27.98 22.12 30.15
CA ASP A 735 28.67 23.18 30.90
C ASP A 735 27.95 24.55 30.89
N LEU A 736 26.62 24.55 30.67
CA LEU A 736 25.81 25.76 30.62
C LEU A 736 25.37 26.23 32.01
N THR A 737 25.27 25.31 32.97
CA THR A 737 24.95 25.55 34.38
C THR A 737 25.62 24.50 35.27
N ASP A 738 25.89 24.86 36.54
CA ASP A 738 26.36 23.93 37.56
C ASP A 738 25.23 23.50 38.51
N TRP A 739 25.32 22.28 39.05
CA TRP A 739 24.43 21.79 40.12
C TRP A 739 24.36 22.74 41.34
N SER A 740 25.43 23.49 41.61
CA SER A 740 25.50 24.50 42.66
C SER A 740 24.44 25.62 42.50
N THR A 741 24.07 25.96 41.26
CA THR A 741 23.09 27.00 40.93
C THR A 741 21.69 26.63 41.44
N TYR A 742 21.36 25.34 41.40
CA TYR A 742 20.07 24.80 41.84
C TYR A 742 20.00 24.60 43.36
N MET A 743 21.15 24.34 44.00
CA MET A 743 21.26 24.08 45.44
C MET A 743 21.44 25.34 46.31
N LEU A 744 22.14 26.35 45.79
CA LEU A 744 22.47 27.59 46.50
C LEU A 744 21.45 28.71 46.17
N TYR A 745 21.89 29.95 45.94
CA TYR A 745 21.03 31.11 45.67
C TYR A 745 20.89 31.47 44.17
N GLY A 746 20.98 30.48 43.28
CA GLY A 746 20.80 30.69 41.84
C GLY A 746 19.39 31.14 41.45
N SER A 747 19.23 31.60 40.21
CA SER A 747 17.97 32.10 39.65
C SER A 747 16.84 31.07 39.71
N GLU A 748 17.18 29.79 39.60
CA GLU A 748 16.26 28.64 39.59
C GLU A 748 16.39 27.78 40.87
N SER A 749 16.91 28.31 41.97
CA SER A 749 17.07 27.51 43.20
C SER A 749 15.74 27.12 43.86
N TYR A 750 15.63 25.88 44.32
CA TYR A 750 14.47 25.42 45.12
C TYR A 750 14.33 26.20 46.43
N ARG A 751 15.38 26.87 46.93
CA ARG A 751 15.33 27.72 48.13
C ARG A 751 14.41 28.94 47.96
N ARG A 752 14.09 29.33 46.71
CA ARG A 752 13.19 30.46 46.39
C ARG A 752 11.70 30.12 46.53
N ILE A 753 11.35 28.85 46.77
CA ILE A 753 9.98 28.43 47.03
C ILE A 753 9.52 28.98 48.39
N SER A 754 8.42 29.72 48.40
CA SER A 754 7.90 30.43 49.58
C SER A 754 7.50 29.50 50.73
N ASN A 755 6.91 28.34 50.42
CA ASN A 755 6.42 27.38 51.40
C ASN A 755 7.57 26.49 51.96
N GLU A 756 7.75 26.49 53.28
CA GLU A 756 8.86 25.80 53.96
C GLU A 756 8.76 24.27 53.88
N SER A 757 7.57 23.69 54.03
CA SER A 757 7.36 22.24 53.92
C SER A 757 7.57 21.76 52.48
N ALA A 758 7.08 22.53 51.52
CA ALA A 758 7.25 22.25 50.10
C ALA A 758 8.72 22.34 49.67
N ARG A 759 9.48 23.33 50.18
CA ARG A 759 10.91 23.49 49.94
C ARG A 759 11.71 22.24 50.34
N ARG A 760 11.42 21.67 51.51
CA ARG A 760 12.09 20.45 52.00
C ARG A 760 11.75 19.24 51.12
N ASN A 761 10.48 19.09 50.72
CA ASN A 761 10.06 17.97 49.88
C ASN A 761 10.65 18.06 48.46
N VAL A 762 10.57 19.24 47.82
CA VAL A 762 11.16 19.50 46.51
C VAL A 762 12.66 19.24 46.53
N GLY A 763 13.38 19.77 47.53
CA GLY A 763 14.82 19.55 47.65
C GLY A 763 15.19 18.07 47.80
N ARG A 764 14.46 17.31 48.62
CA ARG A 764 14.68 15.86 48.81
C ARG A 764 14.49 15.08 47.51
N VAL A 765 13.35 15.28 46.83
CA VAL A 765 13.03 14.56 45.57
C VAL A 765 14.00 14.96 44.45
N PHE A 766 14.41 16.23 44.40
CA PHE A 766 15.40 16.70 43.43
C PHE A 766 16.76 16.02 43.65
N LEU A 767 17.21 15.86 44.90
CA LEU A 767 18.42 15.10 45.24
C LEU A 767 18.34 13.61 44.88
N GLU A 768 17.18 12.99 45.10
CA GLU A 768 16.95 11.60 44.69
C GLU A 768 17.10 11.43 43.17
N ASN A 769 16.62 12.40 42.37
CA ASN A 769 16.82 12.39 40.93
C ASN A 769 18.26 12.62 40.50
N ILE A 770 19.00 13.50 41.18
CA ILE A 770 20.44 13.71 40.91
C ILE A 770 21.20 12.40 41.13
N LYS A 771 20.90 11.66 42.21
CA LYS A 771 21.52 10.36 42.47
C LYS A 771 21.34 9.36 41.31
N ILE A 772 20.20 9.42 40.62
CA ILE A 772 19.86 8.51 39.51
C ILE A 772 20.49 9.00 38.20
N LEU A 773 20.43 10.31 37.93
CA LEU A 773 20.87 10.89 36.66
C LEU A 773 22.38 11.14 36.62
N ASP A 774 23.00 11.44 37.76
CA ASP A 774 24.41 11.80 37.90
C ASP A 774 24.97 11.31 39.25
N PRO A 775 25.31 10.00 39.36
CA PRO A 775 25.79 9.40 40.60
C PRO A 775 27.14 9.97 41.08
N SER A 776 27.99 10.49 40.18
CA SER A 776 29.32 11.01 40.52
C SER A 776 29.26 12.41 41.14
N ALA A 777 28.32 13.26 40.73
CA ALA A 777 28.11 14.57 41.34
C ALA A 777 27.38 14.51 42.70
N TYR A 778 26.69 13.39 42.99
CA TYR A 778 25.84 13.25 44.18
C TYR A 778 26.54 13.52 45.53
N PRO A 779 27.76 13.01 45.81
CA PRO A 779 28.43 13.26 47.09
C PRO A 779 28.70 14.76 47.33
N ARG A 780 29.19 15.45 46.29
CA ARG A 780 29.50 16.89 46.33
C ARG A 780 28.23 17.74 46.49
N VAL A 781 27.14 17.31 45.88
CA VAL A 781 25.83 17.99 45.96
C VAL A 781 25.16 17.74 47.32
N LEU A 782 25.33 16.56 47.92
CA LEU A 782 24.80 16.22 49.23
C LEU A 782 25.39 17.12 50.33
N GLU A 783 26.70 17.38 50.30
CA GLU A 783 27.35 18.33 51.22
C GLU A 783 26.82 19.76 51.11
N LEU A 784 26.39 20.17 49.91
CA LEU A 784 25.80 21.50 49.67
C LEU A 784 24.34 21.59 50.11
N TYR A 785 23.64 20.46 50.23
CA TYR A 785 22.26 20.40 50.71
C TYR A 785 22.17 20.39 52.24
N GLU A 786 23.13 19.75 52.90
CA GLU A 786 23.21 19.70 54.36
C GLU A 786 23.65 21.03 54.99
N LYS A 787 24.23 21.95 54.19
CA LYS A 787 24.59 23.33 54.55
C LYS A 787 23.46 24.33 54.26
#